data_AF-A0A928PIC4-F1
#
_entry.id   AF-A0A928PIC4-F1
#
_cell.length_a   1.000
_cell.length_b   1.000
_cell.length_c   1.000
_cell.angle_alpha   90.00
_cell.angle_beta   90.00
_cell.angle_gamma   90.00
#
_symmetry.space_group_name_H-M   'P 1'
#
loop_
_entity.id
_entity.type
_entity.pdbx_description
1 polymer ?
#
loop_
_entity_poly.entity_id
_entity_poly.type
_entity_poly.pdbx_seq_one_letter_code
_entity_poly.pdbx_strand_id
1 'polypeptide(L)'
;MLFAKGWTKMKRWRKPLAWIVAICMLIPLMGVSALAEEKDAAVPIDYQFEEVSEEEISTDAEALSFDPYSPLQWDMKMIGMEEGWESGLNGAGVRVGIVDSGLSNLTLDIDQSRILKGKNLSPIKLNFISPVMDTVGHGTFIAGIIGATRGNGVGIAGMAPGVTFAPIKCFNSLFSTPDAEIDGIYAAVDEYNCGVINLSSGTTSNSAKMKQAVDYAISKGAIVISTVGNDGNESYNYPGAYDNVIAVGSVDKNMNVSSFSNKNDSVFVVAPGENVYSLGRLPFTVTKSSGTSFSAPFVSGLAAMLKGKYAQMTQEDFQEILKRSSLDLGEEGYDTSYGYGLIQVPAAIEAAADYFGEPEPTEPIEPDVPIDQQFTDVPQQAATQSLEPKLSFDMYSPLQWDMRQIGMREGWNSGLSGKNVRVGIIDTGVSTKTRDIDSSRLLAGKNLVDESQNTEDTNGHGTFIAGIIGATKGNGVGIAGVAPGVTIVPIKTSTDGKSNTGINARGIYAAVDEFGCDVINISTGSERGTETLHNAIKYANSKGVIVVCSTGNDGSEALHYPGAYEETIGVGFTTLFKTASTFSHHNESIFVTAPGSGVVSLGTMPFVVRISGGSSYAAPFVTGLAALLKEKYPDMTKDDFAEILKMSSEDLGESGYDTTYGWGLLRVPQAIAAADVYFGNADPSHLNGVVRNGLGWWLMKDGLVDLHANGIYQNPFGWWKASDGKITFDETGIFQNENGWWRVENSKVDFRANGIYQNPYGWWKTTNGKVTFHENGVFQNAFGWWYCRNSKVDFGFTGLASNKYGTWYIRNGKVDFTKNGKVKYNGKTYVVQNGKAR
;
A
#
# COMPACT_ATOMS: atom_id res chain seq x y z
N MET A 1 -8.65 43.38 25.64
CA MET A 1 -9.56 44.51 25.37
C MET A 1 -9.44 44.89 23.90
N LEU A 2 -10.19 44.19 23.04
CA LEU A 2 -10.71 44.59 21.72
C LEU A 2 -11.23 43.30 21.05
N PHE A 3 -12.43 43.40 20.48
CA PHE A 3 -13.21 42.36 19.78
C PHE A 3 -14.02 41.34 20.59
N ALA A 4 -15.00 41.88 21.31
CA ALA A 4 -16.34 41.30 21.36
C ALA A 4 -17.21 41.97 20.29
N LYS A 5 -17.68 41.21 19.28
CA LYS A 5 -18.91 41.42 18.48
C LYS A 5 -18.92 40.43 17.30
N GLY A 6 -19.90 39.52 17.27
CA GLY A 6 -20.15 38.69 16.09
C GLY A 6 -20.82 37.33 16.28
N TRP A 7 -21.33 36.98 17.46
CA TRP A 7 -22.11 35.75 17.63
C TRP A 7 -23.61 36.05 17.53
N THR A 8 -24.15 36.01 16.30
CA THR A 8 -25.58 35.75 16.00
C THR A 8 -25.82 35.75 14.50
N LYS A 9 -25.63 34.59 13.84
CA LYS A 9 -26.44 34.05 12.72
C LYS A 9 -25.69 32.91 12.02
N MET A 10 -26.08 31.68 12.32
CA MET A 10 -26.37 30.63 11.33
C MET A 10 -26.71 29.33 12.05
N LYS A 11 -28.00 29.14 12.34
CA LYS A 11 -28.59 27.82 12.56
C LYS A 11 -29.10 27.29 11.22
N ARG A 12 -28.86 26.00 10.99
CA ARG A 12 -29.39 25.08 9.96
C ARG A 12 -28.62 24.97 8.63
N TRP A 13 -27.70 24.01 8.59
CA TRP A 13 -27.65 22.97 7.54
C TRP A 13 -27.26 21.63 8.18
N ARG A 14 -28.04 20.56 7.92
CA ARG A 14 -27.79 19.17 8.31
C ARG A 14 -26.99 18.49 7.20
N LYS A 15 -25.75 18.05 7.47
CA LYS A 15 -25.08 16.83 6.93
C LYS A 15 -23.78 16.57 7.72
N PRO A 16 -23.70 15.60 8.65
CA PRO A 16 -22.45 15.22 9.29
C PRO A 16 -21.95 13.92 8.65
N LEU A 17 -21.02 14.01 7.70
CA LEU A 17 -20.17 12.86 7.31
C LEU A 17 -18.91 13.31 6.55
N ALA A 18 -18.94 14.46 5.89
CA ALA A 18 -17.81 14.99 5.12
C ALA A 18 -16.76 15.75 5.97
N TRP A 19 -17.05 16.08 7.23
CA TRP A 19 -16.15 16.88 8.09
C TRP A 19 -15.28 16.05 9.05
N ILE A 20 -15.56 14.76 9.22
CA ILE A 20 -14.81 13.89 10.15
C ILE A 20 -13.57 13.28 9.48
N VAL A 21 -13.57 13.12 8.15
CA VAL A 21 -12.42 12.57 7.40
C VAL A 21 -11.30 13.60 7.24
N ALA A 22 -11.61 14.90 7.21
CA ALA A 22 -10.62 15.97 7.05
C ALA A 22 -9.81 16.28 8.33
N ILE A 23 -10.27 15.84 9.51
CA ILE A 23 -9.60 16.14 10.80
C ILE A 23 -8.53 15.09 11.15
N CYS A 24 -8.54 13.90 10.53
CA CYS A 24 -7.59 12.82 10.83
C CYS A 24 -6.30 12.83 9.99
N MET A 25 -6.14 13.76 9.05
CA MET A 25 -4.93 13.87 8.20
C MET A 25 -4.14 15.17 8.42
N LEU A 26 -4.47 15.98 9.44
CA LEU A 26 -3.86 17.32 9.66
C LEU A 26 -3.45 17.62 11.11
N ILE A 27 -3.00 16.62 11.88
CA ILE A 27 -2.35 16.87 13.18
C ILE A 27 -0.99 16.18 13.19
N PRO A 28 0.04 16.89 12.72
CA PRO A 28 1.09 17.25 13.65
C PRO A 28 1.47 18.71 13.43
N LEU A 29 0.71 19.66 13.97
CA LEU A 29 1.09 21.09 14.14
C LEU A 29 -0.14 21.86 14.63
N MET A 30 -0.47 21.77 15.93
CA MET A 30 -1.16 22.81 16.71
C MET A 30 -1.36 22.31 18.14
N GLY A 31 -0.67 22.94 19.09
CA GLY A 31 -0.76 22.63 20.51
C GLY A 31 -2.19 22.77 21.04
N VAL A 32 -2.68 21.73 21.71
CA VAL A 32 -3.99 21.74 22.36
C VAL A 32 -3.81 22.36 23.74
N SER A 33 -4.28 23.60 23.89
CA SER A 33 -4.65 24.15 25.19
C SER A 33 -6.14 24.47 25.17
N ALA A 34 -6.78 24.23 26.32
CA ALA A 34 -8.19 24.45 26.64
C ALA A 34 -9.15 23.32 26.25
N LEU A 35 -9.40 22.40 27.20
CA LEU A 35 -10.68 22.23 27.91
C LEU A 35 -10.61 20.94 28.77
N ALA A 36 -10.30 21.08 30.05
CA ALA A 36 -10.59 20.04 31.06
C ALA A 36 -10.76 20.71 32.44
N GLU A 37 -11.99 20.69 32.96
CA GLU A 37 -12.22 20.79 34.40
C GLU A 37 -11.90 19.42 35.04
N GLU A 38 -11.29 19.47 36.22
CA GLU A 38 -10.62 18.36 36.93
C GLU A 38 -11.41 17.05 37.06
N LYS A 39 -10.80 15.95 36.60
CA LYS A 39 -10.41 14.77 37.39
C LYS A 39 -9.52 13.87 36.53
N ASP A 40 -8.30 13.62 37.02
CA ASP A 40 -7.24 12.75 36.50
C ASP A 40 -6.76 13.04 35.06
N ALA A 41 -5.68 13.83 34.98
CA ALA A 41 -5.10 14.32 33.74
C ALA A 41 -4.50 13.17 32.89
N ALA A 42 -4.93 13.10 31.63
CA ALA A 42 -4.28 12.29 30.59
C ALA A 42 -2.90 12.89 30.26
N VAL A 43 -1.85 12.06 30.31
CA VAL A 43 -0.49 12.42 29.90
C VAL A 43 -0.32 12.04 28.42
N PRO A 44 0.03 12.99 27.52
CA PRO A 44 0.43 12.65 26.16
C PRO A 44 1.70 11.79 26.19
N ILE A 45 1.71 10.66 25.48
CA ILE A 45 2.89 9.79 25.38
C ILE A 45 3.53 10.03 24.01
N ASP A 46 4.75 10.57 23.99
CA ASP A 46 5.53 10.81 22.78
C ASP A 46 6.59 9.72 22.63
N TYR A 47 6.40 8.81 21.67
CA TYR A 47 7.39 7.80 21.28
C TYR A 47 7.97 8.18 19.93
N GLN A 48 9.29 8.30 19.86
CA GLN A 48 10.02 8.63 18.63
C GLN A 48 10.47 7.35 17.94
N PHE A 49 9.91 7.06 16.76
CA PHE A 49 10.35 5.99 15.88
C PHE A 49 10.94 6.59 14.61
N GLU A 50 12.15 6.17 14.27
CA GLU A 50 12.81 6.53 13.03
C GLU A 50 12.68 5.37 12.04
N GLU A 51 12.20 5.64 10.82
CA GLU A 51 12.24 4.64 9.75
C GLU A 51 13.69 4.45 9.29
N VAL A 52 14.11 3.20 9.15
CA VAL A 52 15.48 2.87 8.74
C VAL A 52 15.67 3.24 7.27
N SER A 53 16.68 4.08 7.00
CA SER A 53 17.04 4.44 5.63
C SER A 53 17.84 3.34 4.93
N GLU A 54 17.73 3.25 3.61
CA GLU A 54 18.44 2.23 2.80
C GLU A 54 19.97 2.29 2.93
N GLU A 55 20.53 3.45 3.31
CA GLU A 55 21.97 3.66 3.49
C GLU A 55 22.54 2.94 4.73
N GLU A 56 21.69 2.57 5.69
CA GLU A 56 22.13 1.91 6.93
C GLU A 56 22.38 0.40 6.74
N ILE A 57 21.89 -0.21 5.64
CA ILE A 57 21.89 -1.67 5.40
C ILE A 57 23.24 -2.16 4.84
N SER A 58 23.86 -3.16 5.47
CA SER A 58 25.14 -3.77 5.05
C SER A 58 25.01 -4.56 3.74
N THR A 59 26.06 -4.52 2.89
CA THR A 59 26.08 -5.08 1.52
C THR A 59 26.70 -6.48 1.39
N ASP A 60 27.00 -7.18 2.48
CA ASP A 60 27.78 -8.43 2.41
C ASP A 60 27.00 -9.61 1.80
N ALA A 61 27.61 -10.22 0.78
CA ALA A 61 26.96 -11.09 -0.21
C ALA A 61 26.77 -12.56 0.21
N GLU A 62 27.06 -12.94 1.46
CA GLU A 62 26.79 -14.29 1.99
C GLU A 62 25.33 -14.45 2.52
N ALA A 63 24.53 -13.38 2.44
CA ALA A 63 23.19 -13.25 3.02
C ALA A 63 22.04 -13.89 2.20
N LEU A 64 22.20 -15.13 1.72
CA LEU A 64 21.13 -15.86 1.00
C LEU A 64 20.35 -16.85 1.91
N SER A 65 20.43 -16.67 3.24
CA SER A 65 19.65 -17.41 4.24
C SER A 65 19.18 -16.56 5.45
N PHE A 66 19.24 -15.22 5.35
CA PHE A 66 19.03 -14.30 6.49
C PHE A 66 17.94 -13.25 6.24
N ASP A 67 17.40 -12.73 7.34
CA ASP A 67 16.44 -11.62 7.37
C ASP A 67 17.16 -10.30 6.98
N PRO A 68 16.64 -9.48 6.04
CA PRO A 68 17.38 -8.38 5.41
C PRO A 68 17.95 -7.31 6.36
N TYR A 69 17.34 -7.13 7.54
CA TYR A 69 17.75 -6.14 8.53
C TYR A 69 18.50 -6.76 9.71
N SER A 70 18.74 -8.08 9.72
CA SER A 70 19.52 -8.74 10.78
C SER A 70 20.94 -8.19 10.95
N PRO A 71 21.65 -7.69 9.91
CA PRO A 71 22.97 -7.06 10.09
C PRO A 71 22.95 -5.78 10.93
N LEU A 72 21.78 -5.13 11.08
CA LEU A 72 21.63 -3.94 11.93
C LEU A 72 21.50 -4.28 13.41
N GLN A 73 21.14 -5.54 13.73
CA GLN A 73 20.83 -5.99 15.09
C GLN A 73 22.09 -6.26 15.92
N TRP A 74 22.88 -5.21 16.17
CA TRP A 74 24.06 -5.26 17.03
C TRP A 74 23.74 -5.79 18.44
N ASP A 75 22.52 -5.53 18.89
CA ASP A 75 21.91 -5.95 20.15
C ASP A 75 21.86 -7.47 20.29
N MET A 76 21.49 -8.19 19.22
CA MET A 76 21.45 -9.66 19.21
C MET A 76 22.85 -10.26 19.39
N LYS A 77 23.85 -9.66 18.75
CA LYS A 77 25.25 -10.08 18.90
C LYS A 77 25.78 -9.81 20.31
N MET A 78 25.45 -8.66 20.89
CA MET A 78 25.91 -8.26 22.24
C MET A 78 25.52 -9.27 23.32
N ILE A 79 24.33 -9.86 23.21
CA ILE A 79 23.81 -10.80 24.21
C ILE A 79 24.08 -12.27 23.86
N GLY A 80 24.86 -12.56 22.80
CA GLY A 80 25.18 -13.92 22.38
C GLY A 80 24.02 -14.68 21.73
N MET A 81 23.11 -13.98 21.05
CA MET A 81 21.91 -14.60 20.48
C MET A 81 22.22 -15.54 19.30
N GLU A 82 23.36 -15.37 18.63
CA GLU A 82 23.81 -16.28 17.57
C GLU A 82 23.89 -17.74 18.08
N GLU A 83 24.59 -17.95 19.20
CA GLU A 83 24.64 -19.24 19.91
C GLU A 83 23.28 -19.63 20.51
N GLY A 84 22.52 -18.63 20.98
CA GLY A 84 21.16 -18.83 21.48
C GLY A 84 20.24 -19.50 20.45
N TRP A 85 20.31 -19.09 19.19
CA TRP A 85 19.53 -19.73 18.12
C TRP A 85 20.04 -21.13 17.77
N GLU A 86 21.34 -21.39 17.89
CA GLU A 86 21.95 -22.70 17.65
C GLU A 86 21.58 -23.74 18.71
N SER A 87 21.22 -23.31 19.92
CA SER A 87 20.70 -24.19 20.98
C SER A 87 19.38 -24.90 20.62
N GLY A 88 18.67 -24.42 19.59
CA GLY A 88 17.35 -24.90 19.20
C GLY A 88 16.20 -24.37 20.07
N LEU A 89 16.48 -23.58 21.12
CA LEU A 89 15.45 -22.94 21.94
C LEU A 89 14.83 -21.76 21.20
N ASN A 90 13.57 -21.90 20.79
CA ASN A 90 12.84 -20.85 20.08
C ASN A 90 11.58 -20.38 20.82
N GLY A 91 11.32 -20.87 22.03
CA GLY A 91 10.12 -20.53 22.81
C GLY A 91 8.81 -21.15 22.31
N ALA A 92 8.87 -22.16 21.44
CA ALA A 92 7.69 -22.91 21.00
C ALA A 92 6.87 -23.43 22.20
N GLY A 93 5.55 -23.29 22.10
CA GLY A 93 4.63 -23.67 23.18
C GLY A 93 4.43 -22.61 24.26
N VAL A 94 5.26 -21.55 24.30
CA VAL A 94 5.10 -20.43 25.23
C VAL A 94 4.22 -19.35 24.62
N ARG A 95 3.26 -18.86 25.40
CA ARG A 95 2.46 -17.69 25.08
C ARG A 95 3.02 -16.46 25.80
N VAL A 96 3.24 -15.39 25.04
CA VAL A 96 3.76 -14.11 25.54
C VAL A 96 2.66 -13.05 25.47
N GLY A 97 2.29 -12.50 26.62
CA GLY A 97 1.34 -11.39 26.74
C GLY A 97 2.04 -10.06 26.44
N ILE A 98 1.63 -9.38 25.38
CA ILE A 98 2.07 -8.01 25.06
C ILE A 98 1.02 -7.05 25.59
N VAL A 99 1.18 -6.65 26.85
CA VAL A 99 0.29 -5.69 27.54
C VAL A 99 0.82 -4.29 27.23
N ASP A 100 0.38 -3.71 26.11
CA ASP A 100 0.98 -2.51 25.52
C ASP A 100 -0.02 -1.73 24.63
N SER A 101 0.46 -1.04 23.59
CA SER A 101 -0.28 -0.29 22.58
C SER A 101 -0.96 -1.16 21.53
N GLY A 102 -0.84 -2.49 21.63
CA GLY A 102 -1.39 -3.46 20.67
C GLY A 102 -0.30 -4.11 19.82
N LEU A 103 -0.71 -4.85 18.80
CA LEU A 103 0.22 -5.51 17.87
C LEU A 103 -0.33 -5.40 16.46
N SER A 104 0.48 -4.90 15.53
CA SER A 104 0.06 -4.78 14.14
C SER A 104 -0.11 -6.16 13.51
N ASN A 105 -1.31 -6.47 13.03
CA ASN A 105 -1.55 -7.64 12.19
C ASN A 105 -1.14 -7.40 10.73
N LEU A 106 -0.51 -6.25 10.45
CA LEU A 106 0.05 -5.93 9.14
C LEU A 106 1.54 -6.28 9.05
N THR A 107 2.21 -6.52 10.19
CA THR A 107 3.60 -6.98 10.14
C THR A 107 3.66 -8.40 9.59
N LEU A 108 4.38 -8.59 8.49
CA LEU A 108 4.50 -9.88 7.80
C LEU A 108 5.73 -10.66 8.24
N ASP A 109 6.52 -10.08 9.15
CA ASP A 109 7.68 -10.72 9.73
C ASP A 109 7.35 -11.62 10.93
N ILE A 110 6.12 -11.52 11.45
CA ILE A 110 5.58 -12.48 12.41
C ILE A 110 4.56 -13.33 11.68
N ASP A 111 4.74 -14.66 11.70
CA ASP A 111 3.71 -15.60 11.24
C ASP A 111 2.38 -15.28 11.93
N GLN A 112 1.39 -14.89 11.14
CA GLN A 112 0.08 -14.48 11.64
C GLN A 112 -0.61 -15.59 12.44
N SER A 113 -0.27 -16.87 12.20
CA SER A 113 -0.79 -17.98 13.00
C SER A 113 -0.33 -17.94 14.46
N ARG A 114 0.81 -17.27 14.74
CA ARG A 114 1.36 -17.06 16.07
C ARG A 114 0.79 -15.83 16.78
N ILE A 115 -0.10 -15.06 16.15
CA ILE A 115 -0.75 -13.91 16.77
C ILE A 115 -2.19 -14.29 17.13
N LEU A 116 -2.47 -14.43 18.43
CA LEU A 116 -3.82 -14.72 18.91
C LEU A 116 -4.76 -13.54 18.66
N LYS A 117 -6.05 -13.85 18.62
CA LYS A 117 -7.10 -12.83 18.67
C LYS A 117 -7.09 -12.15 20.04
N GLY A 118 -6.34 -11.06 20.12
CA GLY A 118 -6.11 -10.31 21.34
C GLY A 118 -7.31 -9.55 21.90
N LYS A 119 -7.07 -8.81 22.97
CA LYS A 119 -8.05 -8.00 23.70
C LYS A 119 -7.70 -6.52 23.65
N ASN A 120 -8.70 -5.67 23.41
CA ASN A 120 -8.54 -4.22 23.50
C ASN A 120 -9.24 -3.69 24.75
N LEU A 121 -8.43 -3.24 25.69
CA LEU A 121 -8.79 -2.63 26.97
C LEU A 121 -8.61 -1.11 26.96
N SER A 122 -8.12 -0.54 25.86
CA SER A 122 -7.95 0.90 25.73
C SER A 122 -9.30 1.64 25.80
N PRO A 123 -9.37 2.83 26.45
CA PRO A 123 -10.61 3.58 26.64
C PRO A 123 -11.34 3.94 25.34
N ILE A 124 -10.62 4.06 24.23
CA ILE A 124 -11.16 4.38 22.91
C ILE A 124 -11.10 3.17 21.98
N LYS A 125 -12.28 2.70 21.55
CA LYS A 125 -12.46 1.58 20.62
C LYS A 125 -12.65 2.09 19.18
N LEU A 126 -11.62 2.70 18.58
CA LEU A 126 -11.65 3.06 17.15
C LEU A 126 -11.26 1.84 16.31
N ASN A 127 -12.20 1.31 15.52
CA ASN A 127 -12.06 0.04 14.80
C ASN A 127 -12.32 0.21 13.30
N PHE A 128 -11.33 -0.08 12.44
CA PHE A 128 -11.59 -0.32 11.01
C PHE A 128 -10.95 -1.62 10.46
N ILE A 129 -9.92 -2.21 11.11
CA ILE A 129 -9.21 -3.41 10.60
C ILE A 129 -9.04 -4.52 11.65
N SER A 130 -8.50 -4.23 12.85
CA SER A 130 -8.41 -5.18 13.98
C SER A 130 -8.58 -4.44 15.32
N PRO A 131 -9.30 -5.01 16.32
CA PRO A 131 -9.52 -4.34 17.59
C PRO A 131 -8.23 -4.10 18.38
N VAL A 132 -7.20 -4.91 18.18
CA VAL A 132 -5.89 -4.81 18.87
C VAL A 132 -4.79 -4.22 18.01
N MET A 133 -5.14 -3.67 16.84
CA MET A 133 -4.17 -3.09 15.92
C MET A 133 -3.35 -2.02 16.65
N ASP A 134 -2.03 -2.13 16.49
CA ASP A 134 -1.12 -1.14 17.03
C ASP A 134 -1.22 0.17 16.23
N THR A 135 -1.63 1.23 16.92
CA THR A 135 -1.80 2.57 16.36
C THR A 135 -0.64 3.49 16.73
N VAL A 136 0.27 3.02 17.59
CA VAL A 136 1.44 3.76 18.06
C VAL A 136 2.67 3.21 17.34
N GLY A 137 2.89 1.90 17.41
CA GLY A 137 4.04 1.17 16.90
C GLY A 137 4.84 0.48 18.00
N HIS A 138 4.62 0.86 19.27
CA HIS A 138 5.42 0.43 20.41
C HIS A 138 5.28 -1.07 20.73
N GLY A 139 4.05 -1.60 20.74
CA GLY A 139 3.82 -3.02 21.04
C GLY A 139 4.24 -3.93 19.87
N THR A 140 4.16 -3.43 18.64
CA THR A 140 4.70 -4.11 17.45
C THR A 140 6.22 -4.19 17.51
N PHE A 141 6.88 -3.12 17.95
CA PHE A 141 8.32 -3.06 18.14
C PHE A 141 8.79 -4.07 19.21
N ILE A 142 8.10 -4.14 20.35
CA ILE A 142 8.36 -5.11 21.42
C ILE A 142 8.22 -6.54 20.90
N ALA A 143 7.14 -6.84 20.18
CA ALA A 143 6.90 -8.17 19.65
C ALA A 143 7.95 -8.59 18.60
N GLY A 144 8.48 -7.64 17.83
CA GLY A 144 9.58 -7.90 16.90
C GLY A 144 10.83 -8.41 17.59
N ILE A 145 11.29 -7.72 18.66
CA ILE A 145 12.47 -8.15 19.45
C ILE A 145 12.23 -9.55 20.03
N ILE A 146 11.03 -9.79 20.59
CA ILE A 146 10.72 -11.07 21.23
C ILE A 146 10.65 -12.20 20.20
N GLY A 147 10.05 -12.02 19.04
CA GLY A 147 9.67 -13.16 18.20
C GLY A 147 9.33 -12.86 16.75
N ALA A 148 9.99 -11.88 16.12
CA ALA A 148 10.09 -11.83 14.66
C ALA A 148 10.62 -13.16 14.11
N THR A 149 10.14 -13.57 12.94
CA THR A 149 10.39 -14.91 12.40
C THR A 149 11.76 -14.96 11.77
N ARG A 150 12.68 -15.72 12.36
CA ARG A 150 14.04 -15.85 11.84
C ARG A 150 14.10 -16.61 10.52
N GLY A 151 14.84 -16.09 9.56
CA GLY A 151 15.19 -16.74 8.29
C GLY A 151 14.05 -16.83 7.28
N ASN A 152 13.03 -15.97 7.40
CA ASN A 152 11.92 -15.92 6.44
C ASN A 152 12.20 -14.96 5.27
N GLY A 153 13.34 -14.27 5.29
CA GLY A 153 13.73 -13.30 4.26
C GLY A 153 13.02 -11.96 4.39
N VAL A 154 12.44 -11.67 5.56
CA VAL A 154 11.69 -10.45 5.86
C VAL A 154 12.26 -9.81 7.12
N GLY A 155 12.32 -8.48 7.17
CA GLY A 155 12.56 -7.73 8.41
C GLY A 155 13.80 -8.19 9.19
N ILE A 156 13.60 -8.56 10.45
CA ILE A 156 14.61 -8.84 11.48
C ILE A 156 14.44 -10.24 12.09
N ALA A 157 15.44 -10.72 12.82
CA ALA A 157 15.33 -11.94 13.63
C ALA A 157 14.93 -11.61 15.08
N GLY A 158 13.93 -12.31 15.63
CA GLY A 158 13.56 -12.22 17.04
C GLY A 158 14.32 -13.22 17.93
N MET A 159 14.33 -12.97 19.25
CA MET A 159 14.96 -13.87 20.22
C MET A 159 14.31 -15.26 20.26
N ALA A 160 12.99 -15.32 20.35
CA ALA A 160 12.19 -16.53 20.51
C ALA A 160 11.17 -16.65 19.36
N PRO A 161 11.60 -16.99 18.13
CA PRO A 161 10.74 -16.96 16.94
C PRO A 161 9.58 -17.98 16.94
N GLY A 162 9.57 -18.92 17.89
CA GLY A 162 8.52 -19.94 18.07
C GLY A 162 7.39 -19.54 19.02
N VAL A 163 7.47 -18.39 19.71
CA VAL A 163 6.43 -17.98 20.65
C VAL A 163 5.11 -17.64 19.96
N THR A 164 4.03 -17.78 20.72
CA THR A 164 2.70 -17.27 20.35
C THR A 164 2.39 -15.99 21.12
N PHE A 165 2.00 -14.92 20.43
CA PHE A 165 1.66 -13.64 21.03
C PHE A 165 0.18 -13.53 21.40
N ALA A 166 -0.09 -13.04 22.61
CA ALA A 166 -1.39 -12.54 23.04
C ALA A 166 -1.34 -11.00 23.10
N PRO A 167 -1.81 -10.30 22.06
CA PRO A 167 -1.80 -8.84 22.06
C PRO A 167 -2.91 -8.28 22.95
N ILE A 168 -2.52 -7.50 23.96
CA ILE A 168 -3.44 -6.93 24.94
C ILE A 168 -3.24 -5.41 24.91
N LYS A 169 -4.12 -4.74 24.15
CA LYS A 169 -4.01 -3.30 23.89
C LYS A 169 -4.60 -2.51 25.07
N CYS A 170 -3.76 -1.86 25.86
CA CYS A 170 -4.11 -1.07 27.03
C CYS A 170 -4.10 0.44 26.75
N PHE A 171 -3.27 0.91 25.80
CA PHE A 171 -3.19 2.33 25.46
C PHE A 171 -3.16 2.62 23.96
N ASN A 172 -3.32 3.90 23.61
CA ASN A 172 -3.20 4.45 22.26
C ASN A 172 -2.52 5.83 22.30
N SER A 173 -2.32 6.49 21.16
CA SER A 173 -1.64 7.78 21.05
C SER A 173 -2.33 8.95 21.76
N LEU A 174 -3.56 8.75 22.25
CA LEU A 174 -4.38 9.77 22.89
C LEU A 174 -4.67 9.47 24.36
N PHE A 175 -4.66 8.20 24.79
CA PHE A 175 -5.08 7.77 26.14
C PHE A 175 -4.37 6.49 26.63
N SER A 176 -4.00 6.49 27.91
CA SER A 176 -3.59 5.32 28.72
C SER A 176 -4.24 5.40 30.10
N THR A 177 -4.58 4.27 30.73
CA THR A 177 -5.03 4.21 32.13
C THR A 177 -4.40 3.04 32.87
N PRO A 178 -4.03 3.20 34.16
CA PRO A 178 -3.52 2.09 34.97
C PRO A 178 -4.50 0.92 35.09
N ASP A 179 -5.81 1.19 35.12
CA ASP A 179 -6.84 0.14 35.17
C ASP A 179 -6.81 -0.77 33.93
N ALA A 180 -6.52 -0.23 32.73
CA ALA A 180 -6.44 -1.05 31.52
C ALA A 180 -5.23 -2.00 31.55
N GLU A 181 -4.09 -1.56 32.10
CA GLU A 181 -2.90 -2.39 32.29
C GLU A 181 -3.15 -3.46 33.36
N ILE A 182 -3.80 -3.11 34.49
CA ILE A 182 -4.23 -4.07 35.53
C ILE A 182 -5.13 -5.16 34.94
N ASP A 183 -6.19 -4.78 34.22
CA ASP A 183 -7.09 -5.72 33.55
C ASP A 183 -6.36 -6.54 32.48
N GLY A 184 -5.33 -5.96 31.87
CA GLY A 184 -4.49 -6.62 30.88
C GLY A 184 -3.63 -7.74 31.47
N ILE A 185 -3.05 -7.51 32.67
CA ILE A 185 -2.31 -8.52 33.42
C ILE A 185 -3.21 -9.72 33.76
N TYR A 186 -4.43 -9.46 34.27
CA TYR A 186 -5.40 -10.53 34.53
C TYR A 186 -5.79 -11.28 33.24
N ALA A 187 -6.08 -10.55 32.14
CA ALA A 187 -6.43 -11.17 30.87
C ALA A 187 -5.30 -12.06 30.32
N ALA A 188 -4.04 -11.63 30.45
CA ALA A 188 -2.89 -12.40 29.99
C ALA A 188 -2.85 -13.80 30.61
N VAL A 189 -3.11 -13.93 31.92
CA VAL A 189 -3.14 -15.23 32.60
C VAL A 189 -4.47 -15.96 32.42
N ASP A 190 -5.60 -15.31 32.70
CA ASP A 190 -6.89 -15.99 32.82
C ASP A 190 -7.52 -16.33 31.47
N GLU A 191 -7.31 -15.49 30.44
CA GLU A 191 -7.91 -15.67 29.12
C GLU A 191 -6.92 -16.27 28.11
N TYR A 192 -5.66 -15.86 28.19
CA TYR A 192 -4.64 -16.26 27.20
C TYR A 192 -3.67 -17.32 27.70
N ASN A 193 -3.63 -17.61 29.01
CA ASN A 193 -2.69 -18.55 29.62
C ASN A 193 -1.23 -18.23 29.21
N CYS A 194 -0.86 -16.96 29.30
CA CYS A 194 0.49 -16.49 29.00
C CYS A 194 1.47 -17.00 30.06
N GLY A 195 2.57 -17.59 29.60
CA GLY A 195 3.68 -18.02 30.47
C GLY A 195 4.69 -16.90 30.74
N VAL A 196 4.68 -15.86 29.91
CA VAL A 196 5.50 -14.65 30.03
C VAL A 196 4.63 -13.43 29.76
N ILE A 197 4.80 -12.36 30.53
CA ILE A 197 4.10 -11.08 30.36
C ILE A 197 5.16 -9.97 30.29
N ASN A 198 5.16 -9.24 29.18
CA ASN A 198 6.01 -8.06 28.98
C ASN A 198 5.19 -6.78 29.25
N LEU A 199 5.61 -6.00 30.24
CA LEU A 199 5.01 -4.72 30.64
C LEU A 199 6.00 -3.57 30.37
N SER A 200 5.95 -2.99 29.18
CA SER A 200 6.87 -1.92 28.77
C SER A 200 6.32 -0.50 29.02
N SER A 201 5.42 -0.36 30.00
CA SER A 201 4.84 0.89 30.48
C SER A 201 4.92 0.98 32.01
N GLY A 202 4.81 2.19 32.56
CA GLY A 202 4.75 2.36 34.00
C GLY A 202 4.43 3.77 34.48
N THR A 203 4.38 3.92 35.80
CA THR A 203 4.10 5.17 36.51
C THR A 203 4.92 5.27 37.79
N THR A 204 5.21 6.48 38.26
CA THR A 204 5.89 6.71 39.54
C THR A 204 5.01 6.45 40.76
N SER A 205 3.70 6.22 40.57
CA SER A 205 2.73 5.99 41.64
C SER A 205 2.53 4.51 41.94
N ASN A 206 2.87 4.08 43.16
CA ASN A 206 2.60 2.73 43.64
C ASN A 206 1.08 2.50 43.80
N SER A 207 0.57 1.39 43.26
CA SER A 207 -0.83 0.98 43.37
C SER A 207 -0.98 -0.41 43.98
N ALA A 208 -1.73 -0.53 45.08
CA ALA A 208 -2.03 -1.83 45.69
C ALA A 208 -2.76 -2.78 44.72
N LYS A 209 -3.59 -2.25 43.83
CA LYS A 209 -4.29 -3.05 42.81
C LYS A 209 -3.34 -3.57 41.73
N MET A 210 -2.38 -2.74 41.29
CA MET A 210 -1.36 -3.14 40.34
C MET A 210 -0.48 -4.24 40.93
N LYS A 211 -0.01 -4.04 42.17
CA LYS A 211 0.75 -5.07 42.89
C LYS A 211 -0.03 -6.38 43.00
N GLN A 212 -1.31 -6.32 43.37
CA GLN A 212 -2.16 -7.50 43.46
C GLN A 212 -2.29 -8.25 42.12
N ALA A 213 -2.42 -7.53 40.99
CA ALA A 213 -2.50 -8.14 39.67
C ALA A 213 -1.18 -8.82 39.27
N VAL A 214 -0.05 -8.18 39.55
CA VAL A 214 1.30 -8.73 39.36
C VAL A 214 1.51 -9.99 40.22
N ASP A 215 1.24 -9.90 41.52
CA ASP A 215 1.34 -11.02 42.46
C ASP A 215 0.45 -12.19 42.00
N TYR A 216 -0.76 -11.89 41.52
CA TYR A 216 -1.67 -12.89 40.97
C TYR A 216 -1.08 -13.57 39.73
N ALA A 217 -0.57 -12.81 38.76
CA ALA A 217 0.01 -13.39 37.55
C ALA A 217 1.21 -14.30 37.86
N ILE A 218 2.10 -13.86 38.77
CA ILE A 218 3.23 -14.67 39.25
C ILE A 218 2.72 -15.94 39.95
N SER A 219 1.69 -15.85 40.79
CA SER A 219 1.09 -17.02 41.45
C SER A 219 0.45 -18.03 40.49
N LYS A 220 0.14 -17.62 39.25
CA LYS A 220 -0.34 -18.47 38.16
C LYS A 220 0.79 -19.06 37.33
N GLY A 221 2.04 -18.80 37.70
CA GLY A 221 3.24 -19.31 37.02
C GLY A 221 3.67 -18.47 35.82
N ALA A 222 3.12 -17.27 35.63
CA ALA A 222 3.61 -16.35 34.60
C ALA A 222 4.88 -15.64 35.09
N ILE A 223 5.85 -15.47 34.19
CA ILE A 223 7.03 -14.63 34.43
C ILE A 223 6.69 -13.21 34.01
N VAL A 224 6.86 -12.24 34.92
CA VAL A 224 6.50 -10.83 34.71
C VAL A 224 7.77 -9.99 34.60
N ILE A 225 7.95 -9.35 33.44
CA ILE A 225 9.09 -8.48 33.12
C ILE A 225 8.56 -7.06 32.87
N SER A 226 9.25 -6.07 33.43
CA SER A 226 8.89 -4.65 33.28
C SER A 226 10.10 -3.74 33.11
N THR A 227 9.86 -2.46 32.89
CA THR A 227 10.87 -1.40 32.70
C THR A 227 11.15 -0.61 33.99
N VAL A 228 12.40 -0.16 34.16
CA VAL A 228 12.83 0.73 35.25
C VAL A 228 12.49 2.20 35.04
N GLY A 229 12.08 2.60 33.83
CA GLY A 229 11.76 3.99 33.44
C GLY A 229 12.87 4.70 32.65
N ASN A 230 12.50 5.83 32.02
CA ASN A 230 13.31 6.52 31.00
C ASN A 230 13.67 7.98 31.38
N ASP A 231 13.70 8.33 32.67
CA ASP A 231 13.94 9.71 33.13
C ASP A 231 15.40 9.98 33.56
N GLY A 232 16.28 8.99 33.44
CA GLY A 232 17.71 9.08 33.77
C GLY A 232 18.01 9.36 35.24
N ASN A 233 17.06 9.08 36.15
CA ASN A 233 17.15 9.45 37.56
C ASN A 233 16.80 8.30 38.51
N GLU A 234 16.73 8.56 39.81
CA GLU A 234 16.53 7.54 40.85
C GLU A 234 15.05 7.24 41.16
N SER A 235 14.11 7.79 40.40
CA SER A 235 12.68 7.57 40.62
C SER A 235 12.27 6.14 40.27
N TYR A 236 11.45 5.55 41.14
CA TYR A 236 10.84 4.26 40.89
C TYR A 236 9.78 4.31 39.79
N ASN A 237 9.76 3.30 38.94
CA ASN A 237 8.72 3.09 37.94
C ASN A 237 7.97 1.79 38.23
N TYR A 238 6.67 1.87 38.51
CA TYR A 238 5.80 0.73 38.77
C TYR A 238 5.11 0.30 37.46
N PRO A 239 5.00 -1.01 37.17
CA PRO A 239 5.19 -2.12 38.11
C PRO A 239 6.63 -2.64 38.27
N GLY A 240 7.62 -2.12 37.54
CA GLY A 240 9.02 -2.58 37.62
C GLY A 240 9.60 -2.54 39.03
N ALA A 241 9.25 -1.52 39.82
CA ALA A 241 9.71 -1.33 41.18
C ALA A 241 9.08 -2.26 42.25
N TYR A 242 8.29 -3.28 41.86
CA TYR A 242 7.86 -4.31 42.78
C TYR A 242 8.94 -5.39 42.92
N ASP A 243 9.29 -5.78 44.14
CA ASP A 243 10.38 -6.72 44.47
C ASP A 243 10.34 -8.06 43.69
N ASN A 244 9.15 -8.50 43.30
CA ASN A 244 8.93 -9.76 42.58
C ASN A 244 8.84 -9.59 41.06
N VAL A 245 9.01 -8.39 40.52
CA VAL A 245 9.08 -8.11 39.08
C VAL A 245 10.54 -8.04 38.64
N ILE A 246 10.84 -8.56 37.44
CA ILE A 246 12.15 -8.39 36.83
C ILE A 246 12.14 -7.03 36.10
N ALA A 247 12.68 -6.00 36.75
CA ALA A 247 12.80 -4.68 36.15
C ALA A 247 14.09 -4.57 35.32
N VAL A 248 13.95 -4.11 34.08
CA VAL A 248 15.04 -4.11 33.09
C VAL A 248 15.49 -2.69 32.79
N GLY A 249 16.78 -2.43 33.01
CA GLY A 249 17.46 -1.20 32.57
C GLY A 249 18.05 -1.31 31.16
N SER A 250 18.50 -0.18 30.61
CA SER A 250 18.98 -0.07 29.23
C SER A 250 20.48 0.16 29.15
N VAL A 251 21.14 -0.51 28.21
CA VAL A 251 22.52 -0.20 27.78
C VAL A 251 22.61 0.19 26.30
N ASP A 252 23.64 0.95 25.98
CA ASP A 252 24.05 1.28 24.60
C ASP A 252 24.91 0.17 23.97
N LYS A 253 25.29 0.35 22.70
CA LYS A 253 26.14 -0.58 21.95
C LYS A 253 27.56 -0.79 22.50
N ASN A 254 27.97 0.04 23.47
CA ASN A 254 29.26 -0.07 24.15
C ASN A 254 29.09 -0.65 25.56
N MET A 255 27.91 -1.19 25.89
CA MET A 255 27.54 -1.73 27.20
C MET A 255 27.51 -0.69 28.32
N ASN A 256 27.47 0.62 28.00
CA ASN A 256 27.26 1.64 29.03
C ASN A 256 25.76 1.77 29.33
N VAL A 257 25.39 1.96 30.59
CA VAL A 257 24.00 2.30 30.95
C VAL A 257 23.56 3.55 30.19
N SER A 258 22.46 3.42 29.45
CA SER A 258 21.86 4.50 28.67
C SER A 258 21.54 5.68 29.56
N SER A 259 21.81 6.89 29.08
CA SER A 259 21.64 8.12 29.87
C SER A 259 20.21 8.35 30.38
N PHE A 260 19.21 7.82 29.66
CA PHE A 260 17.80 7.88 30.04
C PHE A 260 17.37 6.76 31.00
N SER A 261 18.14 5.69 31.19
CA SER A 261 17.73 4.59 32.07
C SER A 261 17.71 5.07 33.52
N ASN A 262 16.58 4.91 34.21
CA ASN A 262 16.52 5.18 35.65
C ASN A 262 17.45 4.23 36.42
N LYS A 263 17.96 4.71 37.56
CA LYS A 263 19.00 4.05 38.36
C LYS A 263 18.58 4.04 39.83
N ASN A 264 18.09 2.92 40.32
CA ASN A 264 17.64 2.74 41.69
C ASN A 264 17.74 1.25 42.05
N ASP A 265 17.38 0.91 43.28
CA ASP A 265 17.50 -0.47 43.77
C ASP A 265 16.47 -1.46 43.20
N SER A 266 15.61 -1.04 42.26
CA SER A 266 14.72 -1.94 41.53
C SER A 266 15.31 -2.49 40.23
N VAL A 267 16.41 -1.94 39.71
CA VAL A 267 17.06 -2.43 38.49
C VAL A 267 17.54 -3.86 38.72
N PHE A 268 16.91 -4.86 38.11
CA PHE A 268 17.27 -6.26 38.35
C PHE A 268 18.39 -6.73 37.40
N VAL A 269 18.27 -6.40 36.12
CA VAL A 269 19.28 -6.66 35.08
C VAL A 269 19.21 -5.55 34.03
N VAL A 270 20.18 -5.48 33.13
CA VAL A 270 20.13 -4.63 31.94
C VAL A 270 20.13 -5.44 30.66
N ALA A 271 19.59 -4.84 29.60
CA ALA A 271 19.60 -5.38 28.24
C ALA A 271 19.75 -4.25 27.21
N PRO A 272 20.11 -4.54 25.95
CA PRO A 272 20.20 -3.53 24.90
C PRO A 272 18.91 -2.71 24.80
N GLY A 273 19.01 -1.39 24.73
CA GLY A 273 17.81 -0.54 24.66
C GLY A 273 17.99 0.84 24.03
N GLU A 274 19.18 1.17 23.54
CA GLU A 274 19.47 2.46 22.91
C GLU A 274 19.87 2.29 21.45
N ASN A 275 19.07 2.84 20.53
CA ASN A 275 19.21 2.69 19.07
C ASN A 275 19.15 1.21 18.65
N VAL A 276 18.16 0.49 19.16
CA VAL A 276 17.84 -0.88 18.76
C VAL A 276 16.86 -0.87 17.58
N TYR A 277 16.85 -1.95 16.79
CA TYR A 277 16.03 -2.06 15.57
C TYR A 277 14.93 -3.10 15.76
N SER A 278 13.70 -2.78 15.35
CA SER A 278 12.59 -3.73 15.37
C SER A 278 11.43 -3.35 14.45
N LEU A 279 10.42 -4.21 14.39
CA LEU A 279 9.26 -4.11 13.52
C LEU A 279 8.46 -2.82 13.77
N GLY A 280 8.18 -2.11 12.68
CA GLY A 280 7.24 -1.00 12.65
C GLY A 280 5.79 -1.47 12.43
N ARG A 281 4.85 -0.53 12.58
CA ARG A 281 3.40 -0.80 12.51
C ARG A 281 2.88 -1.14 11.11
N LEU A 282 3.62 -0.77 10.05
CA LEU A 282 3.23 -1.01 8.66
C LEU A 282 3.84 -2.33 8.16
N PRO A 283 3.30 -2.93 7.09
CA PRO A 283 3.91 -4.10 6.49
C PRO A 283 5.38 -3.85 6.16
N PHE A 284 6.24 -4.80 6.53
CA PHE A 284 7.66 -4.83 6.15
C PHE A 284 8.50 -3.63 6.62
N THR A 285 7.99 -2.77 7.51
CA THR A 285 8.77 -1.67 8.07
C THR A 285 9.62 -2.15 9.24
N VAL A 286 10.89 -1.79 9.24
CA VAL A 286 11.77 -1.83 10.40
C VAL A 286 12.03 -0.39 10.84
N THR A 287 12.01 -0.17 12.15
CA THR A 287 12.19 1.13 12.78
C THR A 287 13.30 1.04 13.83
N LYS A 288 13.90 2.18 14.14
CA LYS A 288 14.93 2.35 15.16
C LYS A 288 14.39 3.19 16.30
N SER A 289 14.65 2.79 17.55
CA SER A 289 14.21 3.55 18.73
C SER A 289 15.04 3.24 19.97
N SER A 290 14.79 4.00 21.04
CA SER A 290 15.51 3.93 22.32
C SER A 290 14.54 3.98 23.50
N GLY A 291 14.80 3.18 24.53
CA GLY A 291 14.03 3.13 25.77
C GLY A 291 14.23 1.80 26.52
N THR A 292 14.13 1.83 27.84
CA THR A 292 14.09 0.62 28.69
C THR A 292 12.89 -0.27 28.37
N SER A 293 11.82 0.32 27.81
CA SER A 293 10.70 -0.39 27.19
C SER A 293 11.12 -1.34 26.07
N PHE A 294 12.27 -1.12 25.43
CA PHE A 294 12.86 -1.97 24.40
C PHE A 294 13.98 -2.86 24.94
N SER A 295 14.44 -2.66 26.18
CA SER A 295 15.29 -3.61 26.90
C SER A 295 14.50 -4.78 27.48
N ALA A 296 13.33 -4.50 28.08
CA ALA A 296 12.41 -5.51 28.62
C ALA A 296 12.07 -6.68 27.67
N PRO A 297 11.81 -6.47 26.36
CA PRO A 297 11.53 -7.57 25.44
C PRO A 297 12.70 -8.53 25.22
N PHE A 298 13.96 -8.12 25.38
CA PHE A 298 15.07 -9.08 25.30
C PHE A 298 15.02 -10.09 26.46
N VAL A 299 14.78 -9.59 27.68
CA VAL A 299 14.61 -10.45 28.86
C VAL A 299 13.35 -11.31 28.75
N SER A 300 12.26 -10.77 28.18
CA SER A 300 11.05 -11.54 27.89
C SER A 300 11.27 -12.64 26.85
N GLY A 301 12.08 -12.38 25.82
CA GLY A 301 12.48 -13.37 24.82
C GLY A 301 13.29 -14.50 25.45
N LEU A 302 14.30 -14.17 26.27
CA LEU A 302 15.09 -15.15 27.01
C LEU A 302 14.21 -15.99 27.96
N ALA A 303 13.31 -15.36 28.70
CA ALA A 303 12.35 -16.05 29.55
C ALA A 303 11.51 -17.06 28.76
N ALA A 304 11.03 -16.67 27.57
CA ALA A 304 10.23 -17.54 26.71
C ALA A 304 11.04 -18.71 26.14
N MET A 305 12.30 -18.49 25.74
CA MET A 305 13.19 -19.56 25.29
C MET A 305 13.37 -20.62 26.38
N LEU A 306 13.74 -20.20 27.59
CA LEU A 306 14.00 -21.11 28.71
C LEU A 306 12.71 -21.78 29.19
N LYS A 307 11.59 -21.06 29.30
CA LYS A 307 10.29 -21.64 29.71
C LYS A 307 9.74 -22.63 28.68
N GLY A 308 10.11 -22.49 27.40
CA GLY A 308 9.77 -23.46 26.36
C GLY A 308 10.40 -24.83 26.58
N LYS A 309 11.59 -24.87 27.19
CA LYS A 309 12.26 -26.11 27.61
C LYS A 309 11.87 -26.54 29.03
N TYR A 310 11.83 -25.59 29.97
CA TYR A 310 11.55 -25.81 31.39
C TYR A 310 10.18 -25.24 31.75
N ALA A 311 9.11 -25.93 31.34
CA ALA A 311 7.73 -25.44 31.51
C ALA A 311 7.33 -25.13 32.97
N GLN A 312 8.00 -25.76 33.95
CA GLN A 312 7.80 -25.55 35.38
C GLN A 312 8.46 -24.27 35.95
N MET A 313 9.35 -23.63 35.19
CA MET A 313 10.17 -22.50 35.67
C MET A 313 9.30 -21.36 36.22
N THR A 314 9.53 -20.99 37.48
CA THR A 314 8.84 -19.88 38.15
C THR A 314 9.53 -18.54 37.93
N GLN A 315 8.92 -17.46 38.43
CA GLN A 315 9.53 -16.13 38.46
C GLN A 315 10.85 -16.15 39.25
N GLU A 316 10.87 -16.79 40.41
CA GLU A 316 12.03 -16.88 41.29
C GLU A 316 13.15 -17.72 40.68
N ASP A 317 12.82 -18.83 40.02
CA ASP A 317 13.80 -19.66 39.31
C ASP A 317 14.50 -18.83 38.21
N PHE A 318 13.72 -18.07 37.43
CA PHE A 318 14.27 -17.24 36.36
C PHE A 318 15.10 -16.06 36.89
N GLN A 319 14.67 -15.45 37.99
CA GLN A 319 15.47 -14.44 38.71
C GLN A 319 16.82 -15.03 39.15
N GLU A 320 16.85 -16.25 39.67
CA GLU A 320 18.07 -16.91 40.11
C GLU A 320 18.99 -17.28 38.93
N ILE A 321 18.43 -17.72 37.80
CA ILE A 321 19.19 -17.95 36.56
C ILE A 321 19.85 -16.64 36.10
N LEU A 322 19.09 -15.55 36.02
CA LEU A 322 19.62 -14.24 35.61
C LEU A 322 20.74 -13.74 36.52
N LYS A 323 20.64 -13.92 37.84
CA LYS A 323 21.70 -13.55 38.80
C LYS A 323 23.02 -14.27 38.55
N ARG A 324 22.94 -15.53 38.11
CA ARG A 324 24.12 -16.40 37.89
C ARG A 324 24.74 -16.21 36.51
N SER A 325 23.93 -15.80 35.53
CA SER A 325 24.33 -15.80 34.12
C SER A 325 24.59 -14.42 33.52
N SER A 326 24.16 -13.34 34.19
CA SER A 326 24.34 -11.99 33.66
C SER A 326 25.82 -11.57 33.75
N LEU A 327 26.28 -10.85 32.73
CA LEU A 327 27.60 -10.25 32.71
C LEU A 327 27.60 -9.07 33.69
N ASP A 328 28.29 -9.24 34.82
CA ASP A 328 28.49 -8.20 35.81
C ASP A 328 29.22 -6.99 35.20
N LEU A 329 28.65 -5.80 35.38
CA LEU A 329 29.10 -4.52 34.84
C LEU A 329 28.93 -3.48 35.93
N GLY A 330 29.86 -2.51 36.02
CA GLY A 330 29.79 -1.49 37.05
C GLY A 330 30.54 -1.90 38.32
N GLU A 331 29.88 -1.82 39.48
CA GLU A 331 30.45 -2.26 40.75
C GLU A 331 30.29 -3.78 40.90
N GLU A 332 31.28 -4.46 41.49
CA GLU A 332 31.25 -5.93 41.64
C GLU A 332 29.98 -6.39 42.38
N GLY A 333 29.21 -7.27 41.72
CA GLY A 333 27.96 -7.79 42.23
C GLY A 333 26.76 -6.93 41.82
N TYR A 334 25.87 -6.64 42.77
CA TYR A 334 24.67 -5.87 42.49
C TYR A 334 24.94 -4.37 42.60
N ASP A 335 24.55 -3.60 41.58
CA ASP A 335 24.51 -2.14 41.66
C ASP A 335 23.20 -1.55 41.09
N THR A 336 22.92 -0.29 41.43
CA THR A 336 21.66 0.38 41.08
C THR A 336 21.59 0.86 39.62
N SER A 337 22.66 0.71 38.85
CA SER A 337 22.73 1.10 37.43
C SER A 337 22.61 -0.10 36.49
N TYR A 338 23.28 -1.21 36.81
CA TYR A 338 23.34 -2.43 36.00
C TYR A 338 22.52 -3.59 36.61
N GLY A 339 22.08 -3.48 37.85
CA GLY A 339 21.45 -4.59 38.58
C GLY A 339 22.46 -5.71 38.80
N TYR A 340 22.10 -6.93 38.44
CA TYR A 340 23.01 -8.08 38.38
C TYR A 340 23.82 -8.17 37.07
N GLY A 341 23.67 -7.19 36.18
CA GLY A 341 24.45 -7.10 34.94
C GLY A 341 23.64 -7.26 33.66
N LEU A 342 24.37 -7.30 32.54
CA LEU A 342 23.84 -7.46 31.19
C LEU A 342 23.49 -8.92 30.90
N ILE A 343 22.27 -9.19 30.44
CA ILE A 343 21.87 -10.57 30.09
C ILE A 343 22.82 -11.19 29.04
N GLN A 344 23.14 -12.47 29.21
CA GLN A 344 23.92 -13.27 28.28
C GLN A 344 23.16 -14.57 28.00
N VAL A 345 22.71 -14.75 26.75
CA VAL A 345 21.83 -15.86 26.36
C VAL A 345 22.52 -17.22 26.56
N PRO A 346 23.78 -17.45 26.12
CA PRO A 346 24.43 -18.75 26.30
C PRO A 346 24.60 -19.10 27.78
N ALA A 347 25.08 -18.16 28.59
CA ALA A 347 25.27 -18.35 30.02
C ALA A 347 23.94 -18.61 30.75
N ALA A 348 22.84 -18.00 30.31
CA ALA A 348 21.52 -18.24 30.90
C ALA A 348 20.97 -19.63 30.55
N ILE A 349 21.25 -20.13 29.34
CA ILE A 349 20.91 -21.50 28.94
C ILE A 349 21.69 -22.51 29.78
N GLU A 350 22.99 -22.29 29.96
CA GLU A 350 23.86 -23.14 30.80
C GLU A 350 23.42 -23.10 32.28
N ALA A 351 23.22 -21.90 32.84
CA ALA A 351 22.75 -21.75 34.22
C ALA A 351 21.39 -22.42 34.45
N ALA A 352 20.47 -22.38 33.47
CA ALA A 352 19.18 -23.07 33.56
C ALA A 352 19.34 -24.60 33.50
N ALA A 353 20.23 -25.11 32.64
CA ALA A 353 20.57 -26.53 32.56
C ALA A 353 21.15 -27.05 33.89
N ASP A 354 22.05 -26.29 34.51
CA ASP A 354 22.61 -26.61 35.82
C ASP A 354 21.55 -26.53 36.94
N TYR A 355 20.66 -25.54 36.88
CA TYR A 355 19.66 -25.31 37.92
C TYR A 355 18.58 -26.40 37.95
N PHE A 356 18.07 -26.81 36.78
CA PHE A 356 17.03 -27.83 36.67
C PHE A 356 17.58 -29.26 36.55
N GLY A 357 18.86 -29.41 36.24
CA GLY A 357 19.54 -30.67 35.95
C GLY A 357 19.17 -31.21 34.57
N GLU A 358 20.16 -31.37 33.68
CA GLU A 358 19.96 -32.17 32.46
C GLU A 358 20.12 -33.67 32.76
N PRO A 359 19.34 -34.57 32.11
CA PRO A 359 19.77 -35.95 32.00
C PRO A 359 21.09 -35.98 31.22
N GLU A 360 22.04 -36.80 31.67
CA GLU A 360 23.34 -36.96 31.00
C GLU A 360 23.19 -37.11 29.49
N PRO A 361 24.11 -36.54 28.68
CA PRO A 361 24.08 -36.66 27.24
C PRO A 361 24.09 -38.15 26.87
N THR A 362 23.02 -38.65 26.26
CA THR A 362 23.03 -39.99 25.69
C THR A 362 24.05 -40.01 24.54
N GLU A 363 25.06 -40.87 24.67
CA GLU A 363 26.03 -41.12 23.60
C GLU A 363 25.34 -41.35 22.24
N PRO A 364 25.97 -40.95 21.12
CA PRO A 364 25.41 -41.15 19.80
C PRO A 364 25.19 -42.64 19.55
N ILE A 365 23.93 -43.03 19.33
CA ILE A 365 23.59 -44.37 18.87
C ILE A 365 24.02 -44.45 17.40
N GLU A 366 25.09 -45.19 17.11
CA GLU A 366 25.45 -45.58 15.74
C GLU A 366 24.28 -46.33 15.08
N PRO A 367 23.85 -45.94 13.87
CA PRO A 367 22.80 -46.68 13.17
C PRO A 367 23.36 -47.99 12.62
N ASP A 368 23.09 -49.09 13.33
CA ASP A 368 23.24 -50.45 12.82
C ASP A 368 22.16 -50.73 11.76
N VAL A 369 22.46 -50.42 10.49
CA VAL A 369 21.76 -50.97 9.33
C VAL A 369 22.81 -51.46 8.31
N PRO A 370 22.76 -52.73 7.84
CA PRO A 370 23.78 -53.27 6.97
C PRO A 370 23.75 -52.61 5.59
N ILE A 371 24.93 -52.15 5.16
CA ILE A 371 25.21 -51.67 3.80
C ILE A 371 25.19 -52.87 2.84
N ASP A 372 24.26 -52.89 1.89
CA ASP A 372 24.41 -53.68 0.67
C ASP A 372 25.06 -52.80 -0.41
N GLN A 373 26.17 -53.30 -0.94
CA GLN A 373 27.01 -52.64 -1.92
C GLN A 373 26.39 -52.76 -3.30
N GLN A 374 26.07 -51.63 -3.96
CA GLN A 374 26.24 -51.53 -5.41
C GLN A 374 26.20 -50.08 -5.90
N PHE A 375 27.07 -49.83 -6.89
CA PHE A 375 27.32 -48.61 -7.66
C PHE A 375 28.38 -47.65 -7.13
N THR A 376 29.64 -48.07 -7.35
CA THR A 376 30.74 -47.16 -7.70
C THR A 376 30.59 -46.66 -9.15
N ASP A 377 31.18 -45.49 -9.39
CA ASP A 377 31.53 -44.85 -10.67
C ASP A 377 30.55 -43.84 -11.28
N VAL A 378 30.72 -42.55 -10.90
CA VAL A 378 30.53 -41.40 -11.81
C VAL A 378 31.68 -40.39 -11.59
N PRO A 379 32.27 -39.80 -12.65
CA PRO A 379 33.50 -39.02 -12.57
C PRO A 379 33.31 -37.63 -11.95
N GLN A 380 34.31 -37.24 -11.16
CA GLN A 380 34.51 -35.91 -10.60
C GLN A 380 34.97 -34.94 -11.71
N GLN A 381 34.07 -34.18 -12.34
CA GLN A 381 34.40 -32.93 -13.03
C GLN A 381 33.17 -32.06 -13.36
N ALA A 382 33.36 -30.74 -13.17
CA ALA A 382 32.47 -29.60 -13.42
C ALA A 382 31.42 -29.26 -12.34
N ALA A 383 31.92 -28.74 -11.21
CA ALA A 383 31.16 -27.85 -10.34
C ALA A 383 31.14 -26.43 -10.93
N THR A 384 30.06 -26.08 -11.63
CA THR A 384 29.59 -24.69 -11.81
C THR A 384 28.12 -24.72 -12.26
N GLN A 385 27.20 -24.81 -11.30
CA GLN A 385 25.85 -24.22 -11.46
C GLN A 385 25.24 -24.04 -10.06
N SER A 386 25.07 -22.78 -9.67
CA SER A 386 24.39 -22.35 -8.45
C SER A 386 22.89 -22.68 -8.55
N LEU A 387 22.44 -23.65 -7.77
CA LEU A 387 21.03 -23.93 -7.55
C LEU A 387 20.58 -23.22 -6.27
N GLU A 388 20.25 -21.93 -6.38
CA GLU A 388 19.38 -21.29 -5.39
C GLU A 388 17.93 -21.77 -5.62
N PRO A 389 17.17 -22.11 -4.57
CA PRO A 389 15.77 -22.49 -4.72
C PRO A 389 14.95 -21.25 -5.08
N LYS A 390 14.67 -21.06 -6.38
CA LYS A 390 13.74 -20.04 -6.85
C LYS A 390 12.33 -20.36 -6.33
N LEU A 391 11.83 -19.55 -5.41
CA LEU A 391 10.40 -19.53 -5.07
C LEU A 391 9.59 -19.25 -6.35
N SER A 392 8.49 -19.97 -6.55
CA SER A 392 7.64 -19.83 -7.75
C SER A 392 6.80 -18.54 -7.77
N PHE A 393 6.99 -17.65 -6.79
CA PHE A 393 6.25 -16.40 -6.59
C PHE A 393 7.19 -15.33 -6.03
N ASP A 394 7.00 -14.08 -6.48
CA ASP A 394 7.80 -12.94 -6.01
C ASP A 394 7.39 -12.53 -4.59
N MET A 395 8.38 -12.22 -3.77
CA MET A 395 8.26 -12.00 -2.32
C MET A 395 7.17 -10.99 -1.95
N TYR A 396 7.06 -9.89 -2.70
CA TYR A 396 6.12 -8.81 -2.44
C TYR A 396 4.89 -8.82 -3.37
N SER A 397 4.68 -9.88 -4.16
CA SER A 397 3.50 -10.01 -5.04
C SER A 397 2.13 -9.87 -4.32
N PRO A 398 1.95 -10.23 -3.02
CA PRO A 398 0.70 -9.95 -2.31
C PRO A 398 0.39 -8.44 -2.18
N LEU A 399 1.42 -7.59 -2.08
CA LEU A 399 1.29 -6.14 -1.95
C LEU A 399 0.86 -5.43 -3.25
N GLN A 400 1.10 -6.06 -4.41
CA GLN A 400 0.81 -5.48 -5.73
C GLN A 400 -0.69 -5.53 -6.07
N TRP A 401 -1.50 -4.78 -5.31
CA TRP A 401 -2.93 -4.62 -5.58
C TRP A 401 -3.19 -3.92 -6.91
N ASP A 402 -2.27 -3.05 -7.31
CA ASP A 402 -2.22 -2.31 -8.57
C ASP A 402 -2.20 -3.27 -9.77
N MET A 403 -1.34 -4.29 -9.75
CA MET A 403 -1.30 -5.35 -10.77
C MET A 403 -2.65 -6.09 -10.89
N ARG A 404 -3.35 -6.34 -9.77
CA ARG A 404 -4.70 -6.92 -9.79
C ARG A 404 -5.72 -5.94 -10.37
N GLN A 405 -5.63 -4.66 -10.04
CA GLN A 405 -6.56 -3.62 -10.50
C GLN A 405 -6.51 -3.45 -12.02
N ILE A 406 -5.35 -3.61 -12.66
CA ILE A 406 -5.22 -3.49 -14.13
C ILE A 406 -5.34 -4.84 -14.88
N GLY A 407 -5.46 -5.96 -14.16
CA GLY A 407 -5.64 -7.29 -14.74
C GLY A 407 -4.35 -7.96 -15.23
N MET A 408 -3.22 -7.75 -14.55
CA MET A 408 -1.93 -8.30 -15.00
C MET A 408 -1.84 -9.82 -14.93
N ARG A 409 -2.66 -10.49 -14.10
CA ARG A 409 -2.66 -11.96 -14.07
C ARG A 409 -3.02 -12.52 -15.45
N GLU A 410 -4.09 -12.00 -16.05
CA GLU A 410 -4.48 -12.35 -17.41
C GLU A 410 -3.52 -11.75 -18.45
N GLY A 411 -3.00 -10.54 -18.21
CA GLY A 411 -1.99 -9.90 -19.05
C GLY A 411 -0.75 -10.77 -19.27
N TRP A 412 -0.15 -11.29 -18.19
CA TRP A 412 0.99 -12.19 -18.29
C TRP A 412 0.66 -13.55 -18.93
N ASN A 413 -0.60 -14.01 -18.84
CA ASN A 413 -1.03 -15.24 -19.50
C ASN A 413 -1.15 -15.11 -21.02
N SER A 414 -1.07 -13.90 -21.58
CA SER A 414 -1.01 -13.68 -23.03
C SER A 414 0.29 -14.16 -23.67
N GLY A 415 1.33 -14.42 -22.86
CA GLY A 415 2.67 -14.79 -23.33
C GLY A 415 3.57 -13.60 -23.71
N LEU A 416 3.05 -12.36 -23.63
CA LEU A 416 3.83 -11.14 -23.81
C LEU A 416 4.60 -10.81 -22.53
N SER A 417 5.82 -10.32 -22.68
CA SER A 417 6.67 -9.89 -21.57
C SER A 417 7.36 -8.54 -21.81
N GLY A 418 7.22 -7.94 -22.99
CA GLY A 418 8.02 -6.81 -23.47
C GLY A 418 9.38 -7.25 -24.01
N LYS A 419 9.57 -8.53 -24.36
CA LYS A 419 10.87 -9.00 -24.87
C LYS A 419 11.21 -8.30 -26.18
N ASN A 420 12.49 -8.03 -26.39
CA ASN A 420 13.02 -7.27 -27.54
C ASN A 420 12.55 -5.81 -27.62
N VAL A 421 11.89 -5.28 -26.59
CA VAL A 421 11.51 -3.88 -26.51
C VAL A 421 12.44 -3.16 -25.54
N ARG A 422 12.90 -1.97 -25.92
CA ARG A 422 13.75 -1.10 -25.09
C ARG A 422 12.94 0.06 -24.52
N VAL A 423 13.01 0.25 -23.21
CA VAL A 423 12.33 1.35 -22.50
C VAL A 423 13.36 2.31 -21.91
N GLY A 424 13.34 3.56 -22.38
CA GLY A 424 14.12 4.65 -21.82
C GLY A 424 13.48 5.24 -20.58
N ILE A 425 14.18 5.23 -19.45
CA ILE A 425 13.72 5.85 -18.20
C ILE A 425 14.48 7.15 -18.01
N ILE A 426 13.80 8.28 -18.29
CA ILE A 426 14.36 9.63 -18.12
C ILE A 426 14.06 10.09 -16.68
N ASP A 427 15.01 9.84 -15.76
CA ASP A 427 14.77 9.98 -14.31
C ASP A 427 16.08 10.11 -13.50
N THR A 428 16.11 9.70 -12.22
CA THR A 428 17.27 9.80 -11.31
C THR A 428 18.35 8.73 -11.51
N GLY A 429 18.17 7.84 -12.47
CA GLY A 429 18.98 6.64 -12.69
C GLY A 429 18.19 5.37 -12.44
N VAL A 430 18.86 4.22 -12.50
CA VAL A 430 18.28 2.92 -12.07
C VAL A 430 19.36 2.19 -11.31
N SER A 431 19.06 1.73 -10.10
CA SER A 431 20.03 0.99 -9.31
C SER A 431 20.27 -0.40 -9.88
N THR A 432 21.54 -0.73 -10.04
CA THR A 432 22.00 -2.08 -10.42
C THR A 432 21.97 -3.07 -9.24
N LYS A 433 21.79 -2.56 -8.00
CA LYS A 433 21.86 -3.35 -6.77
C LYS A 433 20.56 -4.06 -6.40
N THR A 434 19.42 -3.69 -6.98
CA THR A 434 18.10 -4.22 -6.59
C THR A 434 17.96 -5.74 -6.73
N ARG A 435 18.77 -6.36 -7.60
CA ARG A 435 18.77 -7.79 -7.97
C ARG A 435 17.46 -8.33 -8.56
N ASP A 436 16.39 -7.52 -8.61
CA ASP A 436 15.09 -7.94 -9.12
C ASP A 436 14.92 -7.66 -10.63
N ILE A 437 15.70 -6.74 -11.19
CA ILE A 437 15.84 -6.59 -12.65
C ILE A 437 17.04 -7.43 -13.10
N ASP A 438 16.81 -8.37 -14.01
CA ASP A 438 17.89 -9.17 -14.62
C ASP A 438 18.94 -8.21 -15.22
N SER A 439 20.20 -8.36 -14.81
CA SER A 439 21.29 -7.49 -15.23
C SER A 439 21.54 -7.51 -16.74
N SER A 440 21.18 -8.61 -17.43
CA SER A 440 21.24 -8.67 -18.90
C SER A 440 20.20 -7.79 -19.59
N ARG A 441 19.14 -7.38 -18.86
CA ARG A 441 18.08 -6.49 -19.34
C ARG A 441 18.26 -5.06 -18.88
N LEU A 442 19.27 -4.73 -18.08
CA LEU A 442 19.58 -3.38 -17.63
C LEU A 442 20.82 -2.87 -18.37
N LEU A 443 20.62 -1.95 -19.34
CA LEU A 443 21.75 -1.35 -20.05
C LEU A 443 22.46 -0.32 -19.17
N ALA A 444 23.74 -0.04 -19.48
CA ALA A 444 24.52 0.97 -18.79
C ALA A 444 23.92 2.39 -18.92
N GLY A 445 23.14 2.65 -19.98
CA GLY A 445 22.43 3.91 -20.14
C GLY A 445 23.34 5.13 -20.31
N LYS A 446 22.83 6.31 -19.95
CA LYS A 446 23.56 7.59 -20.04
C LYS A 446 23.24 8.51 -18.86
N ASN A 447 24.27 9.13 -18.29
CA ASN A 447 24.12 10.19 -17.29
C ASN A 447 24.35 11.55 -17.93
N LEU A 448 23.30 12.39 -17.92
CA LEU A 448 23.29 13.74 -18.49
C LEU A 448 23.38 14.83 -17.41
N VAL A 449 23.51 14.45 -16.14
CA VAL A 449 23.70 15.38 -15.02
C VAL A 449 25.17 15.80 -14.95
N ASP A 450 26.09 14.84 -15.03
CA ASP A 450 27.54 15.07 -14.94
C ASP A 450 28.35 14.54 -16.13
N GLU A 451 27.65 14.01 -17.16
CA GLU A 451 28.24 13.41 -18.38
C GLU A 451 29.16 12.19 -18.13
N SER A 452 29.11 11.59 -16.93
CA SER A 452 29.80 10.33 -16.63
C SER A 452 29.05 9.11 -17.21
N GLN A 453 29.64 7.92 -17.05
CA GLN A 453 28.96 6.66 -17.39
C GLN A 453 28.10 6.12 -16.25
N ASN A 454 28.07 6.79 -15.08
CA ASN A 454 27.40 6.27 -13.90
C ASN A 454 25.91 6.64 -13.88
N THR A 455 25.04 5.67 -14.15
CA THR A 455 23.58 5.84 -14.06
C THR A 455 22.97 5.26 -12.78
N GLU A 456 23.78 4.92 -11.79
CA GLU A 456 23.30 4.38 -10.51
C GLU A 456 22.36 5.38 -9.85
N ASP A 457 21.24 4.88 -9.33
CA ASP A 457 20.23 5.70 -8.68
C ASP A 457 20.54 5.83 -7.20
N THR A 458 20.71 7.06 -6.74
CA THR A 458 20.94 7.39 -5.32
C THR A 458 19.71 8.02 -4.68
N ASN A 459 18.64 8.24 -5.45
CA ASN A 459 17.39 8.81 -4.98
C ASN A 459 16.29 7.75 -4.84
N GLY A 460 16.31 6.77 -5.74
CA GLY A 460 15.37 5.65 -5.78
C GLY A 460 14.10 5.91 -6.58
N HIS A 461 13.86 7.12 -7.11
CA HIS A 461 12.69 7.39 -7.93
C HIS A 461 12.75 6.63 -9.26
N GLY A 462 13.83 6.78 -10.04
CA GLY A 462 13.97 6.08 -11.32
C GLY A 462 14.01 4.55 -11.18
N THR A 463 14.59 4.04 -10.08
CA THR A 463 14.56 2.60 -9.74
C THR A 463 13.14 2.11 -9.45
N PHE A 464 12.34 2.91 -8.73
CA PHE A 464 10.93 2.61 -8.49
C PHE A 464 10.15 2.53 -9.82
N ILE A 465 10.38 3.48 -10.73
CA ILE A 465 9.77 3.50 -12.06
C ILE A 465 10.18 2.23 -12.84
N ALA A 466 11.47 1.88 -12.83
CA ALA A 466 11.99 0.68 -13.49
C ALA A 466 11.35 -0.60 -12.96
N GLY A 467 11.11 -0.69 -11.65
CA GLY A 467 10.47 -1.83 -11.02
C GLY A 467 9.05 -2.08 -11.52
N ILE A 468 8.20 -1.05 -11.57
CA ILE A 468 6.81 -1.17 -12.07
C ILE A 468 6.82 -1.66 -13.52
N ILE A 469 7.76 -1.14 -14.33
CA ILE A 469 7.83 -1.50 -15.75
C ILE A 469 8.36 -2.93 -15.91
N GLY A 470 9.51 -3.26 -15.31
CA GLY A 470 10.37 -4.36 -15.77
C GLY A 470 11.00 -5.24 -14.70
N ALA A 471 10.54 -5.19 -13.44
CA ALA A 471 10.95 -6.17 -12.42
C ALA A 471 10.65 -7.61 -12.87
N THR A 472 11.56 -8.53 -12.56
CA THR A 472 11.51 -9.90 -13.11
C THR A 472 10.44 -10.71 -12.40
N LYS A 473 9.38 -11.06 -13.12
CA LYS A 473 8.32 -11.89 -12.58
C LYS A 473 8.78 -13.32 -12.30
N GLY A 474 8.45 -13.84 -11.12
CA GLY A 474 8.61 -15.23 -10.72
C GLY A 474 10.05 -15.64 -10.42
N ASN A 475 10.92 -14.70 -10.06
CA ASN A 475 12.31 -14.99 -9.68
C ASN A 475 12.47 -15.22 -8.16
N GLY A 476 11.42 -14.99 -7.37
CA GLY A 476 11.45 -15.12 -5.91
C GLY A 476 12.01 -13.89 -5.19
N VAL A 477 12.27 -12.79 -5.91
CA VAL A 477 12.82 -11.53 -5.41
C VAL A 477 11.78 -10.44 -5.62
N GLY A 478 11.76 -9.43 -4.73
CA GLY A 478 11.07 -8.18 -5.01
C GLY A 478 9.60 -8.31 -5.48
N ILE A 479 9.30 -7.73 -6.63
CA ILE A 479 7.97 -7.59 -7.23
C ILE A 479 7.93 -8.08 -8.68
N ALA A 480 6.73 -8.25 -9.25
CA ALA A 480 6.57 -8.48 -10.68
C ALA A 480 6.35 -7.16 -11.44
N GLY A 481 7.08 -6.91 -12.53
CA GLY A 481 6.81 -5.78 -13.43
C GLY A 481 5.65 -6.03 -14.40
N VAL A 482 5.11 -4.97 -15.00
CA VAL A 482 4.09 -5.07 -16.06
C VAL A 482 4.65 -5.80 -17.29
N ALA A 483 5.86 -5.43 -17.71
CA ALA A 483 6.59 -5.99 -18.85
C ALA A 483 7.93 -6.61 -18.36
N PRO A 484 7.89 -7.79 -17.71
CA PRO A 484 9.04 -8.36 -17.00
C PRO A 484 10.21 -8.81 -17.89
N GLY A 485 10.05 -8.83 -19.22
CA GLY A 485 11.06 -9.20 -20.21
C GLY A 485 11.63 -8.02 -20.98
N VAL A 486 11.25 -6.78 -20.64
CA VAL A 486 11.74 -5.56 -21.29
C VAL A 486 13.20 -5.27 -20.99
N THR A 487 13.89 -4.62 -21.92
CA THR A 487 15.22 -4.04 -21.67
C THR A 487 15.07 -2.60 -21.16
N ILE A 488 15.56 -2.33 -19.95
CA ILE A 488 15.55 -1.01 -19.32
C ILE A 488 16.82 -0.25 -19.71
N VAL A 489 16.65 1.00 -20.12
CA VAL A 489 17.72 1.94 -20.47
C VAL A 489 17.67 3.14 -19.53
N PRO A 490 18.57 3.22 -18.52
CA PRO A 490 18.62 4.35 -17.60
C PRO A 490 19.12 5.62 -18.30
N ILE A 491 18.34 6.68 -18.31
CA ILE A 491 18.74 8.00 -18.82
C ILE A 491 18.67 8.98 -17.65
N LYS A 492 19.79 9.11 -16.93
CA LYS A 492 19.86 9.90 -15.70
C LYS A 492 19.89 11.39 -16.03
N THR A 493 18.82 12.11 -15.67
CA THR A 493 18.66 13.55 -15.90
C THR A 493 18.51 14.37 -14.61
N SER A 494 18.44 13.69 -13.46
CA SER A 494 18.37 14.31 -12.14
C SER A 494 19.11 13.46 -11.10
N THR A 495 19.44 14.05 -9.94
CA THR A 495 19.93 13.34 -8.75
C THR A 495 18.98 13.48 -7.55
N ASP A 496 18.08 14.46 -7.56
CA ASP A 496 17.16 14.78 -6.46
C ASP A 496 15.67 14.65 -6.85
N GLY A 497 15.39 14.12 -8.04
CA GLY A 497 14.05 13.99 -8.61
C GLY A 497 13.55 15.26 -9.31
N LYS A 498 14.32 16.36 -9.31
CA LYS A 498 14.01 17.58 -10.05
C LYS A 498 14.82 17.61 -11.33
N SER A 499 14.16 17.65 -12.48
CA SER A 499 14.83 17.68 -13.78
C SER A 499 14.67 19.01 -14.51
N ASN A 500 15.66 19.34 -15.30
CA ASN A 500 15.66 20.48 -16.22
C ASN A 500 15.10 20.04 -17.59
N THR A 501 14.13 20.79 -18.11
CA THR A 501 13.48 20.49 -19.41
C THR A 501 14.47 20.38 -20.57
N GLY A 502 15.57 21.12 -20.57
CA GLY A 502 16.64 21.01 -21.55
C GLY A 502 17.43 19.71 -21.45
N ILE A 503 17.68 19.21 -20.22
CA ILE A 503 18.35 17.92 -20.00
C ILE A 503 17.42 16.77 -20.40
N ASN A 504 16.13 16.85 -20.06
CA ASN A 504 15.13 15.87 -20.50
C ASN A 504 15.05 15.80 -22.03
N ALA A 505 15.09 16.94 -22.74
CA ALA A 505 15.12 16.95 -24.20
C ALA A 505 16.35 16.20 -24.76
N ARG A 506 17.54 16.43 -24.20
CA ARG A 506 18.76 15.66 -24.55
C ARG A 506 18.61 14.17 -24.23
N GLY A 507 17.95 13.84 -23.11
CA GLY A 507 17.63 12.47 -22.72
C GLY A 507 16.75 11.76 -23.72
N ILE A 508 15.76 12.44 -24.28
CA ILE A 508 14.91 11.90 -25.34
C ILE A 508 15.73 11.58 -26.60
N TYR A 509 16.58 12.50 -27.06
CA TYR A 509 17.46 12.23 -28.21
C TYR A 509 18.39 11.05 -27.95
N ALA A 510 19.01 10.97 -26.76
CA ALA A 510 19.87 9.84 -26.41
C ALA A 510 19.11 8.52 -26.40
N ALA A 511 17.92 8.47 -25.78
CA ALA A 511 17.08 7.29 -25.74
C ALA A 511 16.74 6.79 -27.14
N VAL A 512 16.42 7.69 -28.07
CA VAL A 512 16.05 7.36 -29.46
C VAL A 512 17.28 6.97 -30.29
N ASP A 513 18.29 7.83 -30.36
CA ASP A 513 19.38 7.71 -31.34
C ASP A 513 20.53 6.82 -30.87
N GLU A 514 20.86 6.86 -29.57
CA GLU A 514 22.00 6.10 -29.02
C GLU A 514 21.58 4.71 -28.54
N PHE A 515 20.37 4.59 -27.99
CA PHE A 515 19.89 3.35 -27.39
C PHE A 515 18.76 2.66 -28.15
N GLY A 516 18.15 3.32 -29.14
CA GLY A 516 17.06 2.73 -29.92
C GLY A 516 15.86 2.31 -29.05
N CYS A 517 15.46 3.17 -28.11
CA CYS A 517 14.30 2.91 -27.27
C CYS A 517 13.01 2.97 -28.08
N ASP A 518 12.10 2.03 -27.85
CA ASP A 518 10.78 1.96 -28.49
C ASP A 518 9.71 2.73 -27.70
N VAL A 519 9.93 2.85 -26.39
CA VAL A 519 9.06 3.57 -25.45
C VAL A 519 9.93 4.39 -24.51
N ILE A 520 9.49 5.58 -24.15
CA ILE A 520 10.15 6.46 -23.17
C ILE A 520 9.16 6.78 -22.05
N ASN A 521 9.60 6.62 -20.81
CA ASN A 521 8.87 7.05 -19.63
C ASN A 521 9.50 8.33 -19.07
N ILE A 522 8.68 9.37 -18.88
CA ILE A 522 9.08 10.62 -18.22
C ILE A 522 8.13 10.87 -17.04
N SER A 523 8.57 10.49 -15.85
CA SER A 523 7.79 10.62 -14.61
C SER A 523 8.00 11.96 -13.89
N THR A 524 8.57 12.96 -14.58
CA THR A 524 8.83 14.31 -14.06
C THR A 524 8.24 15.38 -14.99
N GLY A 525 7.97 16.58 -14.47
CA GLY A 525 7.45 17.67 -15.29
C GLY A 525 7.34 19.01 -14.56
N SER A 526 6.72 19.98 -15.22
CA SER A 526 6.42 21.31 -14.67
C SER A 526 5.22 21.94 -15.35
N GLU A 527 4.64 22.99 -14.78
CA GLU A 527 3.53 23.74 -15.39
C GLU A 527 3.90 24.49 -16.68
N ARG A 528 5.20 24.59 -17.01
CA ARG A 528 5.69 25.35 -18.16
C ARG A 528 6.36 24.46 -19.20
N GLY A 529 5.72 24.35 -20.36
CA GLY A 529 6.31 23.74 -21.55
C GLY A 529 7.43 24.60 -22.15
N THR A 530 8.37 23.95 -22.84
CA THR A 530 9.43 24.60 -23.64
C THR A 530 9.45 24.05 -25.06
N GLU A 531 9.80 24.90 -26.04
CA GLU A 531 9.90 24.48 -27.43
C GLU A 531 10.98 23.40 -27.63
N THR A 532 12.08 23.48 -26.89
CA THR A 532 13.16 22.47 -26.91
C THR A 532 12.65 21.09 -26.52
N LEU A 533 11.89 20.98 -25.42
CA LEU A 533 11.34 19.70 -24.98
C LEU A 533 10.26 19.20 -25.94
N HIS A 534 9.39 20.10 -26.42
CA HIS A 534 8.35 19.74 -27.38
C HIS A 534 8.92 19.20 -28.69
N ASN A 535 9.97 19.83 -29.23
CA ASN A 535 10.64 19.38 -30.45
C ASN A 535 11.29 18.00 -30.28
N ALA A 536 11.88 17.71 -29.10
CA ALA A 536 12.43 16.39 -28.82
C ALA A 536 11.33 15.31 -28.77
N ILE A 537 10.16 15.63 -28.21
CA ILE A 537 9.01 14.71 -28.18
C ILE A 537 8.45 14.45 -29.58
N LYS A 538 8.29 15.51 -30.38
CA LYS A 538 7.91 15.39 -31.81
C LYS A 538 8.91 14.53 -32.57
N TYR A 539 10.21 14.69 -32.29
CA TYR A 539 11.26 13.87 -32.87
C TYR A 539 11.10 12.39 -32.50
N ALA A 540 10.93 12.07 -31.21
CA ALA A 540 10.70 10.69 -30.76
C ALA A 540 9.50 10.03 -31.48
N ASN A 541 8.36 10.73 -31.54
CA ASN A 541 7.18 10.23 -32.27
C ASN A 541 7.46 10.04 -33.76
N SER A 542 8.21 10.94 -34.41
CA SER A 542 8.58 10.80 -35.83
C SER A 542 9.45 9.55 -36.10
N LYS A 543 10.07 9.00 -35.06
CA LYS A 543 10.84 7.74 -35.09
C LYS A 543 10.02 6.53 -34.63
N GLY A 544 8.72 6.69 -34.39
CA GLY A 544 7.83 5.62 -33.92
C GLY A 544 7.97 5.31 -32.43
N VAL A 545 8.65 6.15 -31.66
CA VAL A 545 8.85 5.98 -30.21
C VAL A 545 7.68 6.58 -29.45
N ILE A 546 7.10 5.80 -28.53
CA ILE A 546 5.95 6.23 -27.72
C ILE A 546 6.47 6.90 -26.44
N VAL A 547 6.01 8.13 -26.16
CA VAL A 547 6.40 8.87 -24.94
C VAL A 547 5.23 8.92 -23.96
N VAL A 548 5.43 8.37 -22.77
CA VAL A 548 4.44 8.30 -21.68
C VAL A 548 4.89 9.17 -20.51
N CYS A 549 3.98 10.00 -20.00
CA CYS A 549 4.32 11.10 -19.09
C CYS A 549 3.35 11.22 -17.92
N SER A 550 3.85 11.70 -16.77
CA SER A 550 3.01 12.08 -15.62
C SER A 550 2.36 13.46 -15.81
N THR A 551 1.17 13.66 -15.22
CA THR A 551 0.35 14.88 -15.37
C THR A 551 0.29 15.78 -14.14
N GLY A 552 1.04 15.48 -13.07
CA GLY A 552 1.15 16.32 -11.87
C GLY A 552 0.44 15.76 -10.62
N ASN A 553 0.71 16.36 -9.45
CA ASN A 553 0.43 15.81 -8.12
C ASN A 553 -0.04 16.83 -7.06
N ASP A 554 -0.64 17.96 -7.42
CA ASP A 554 -1.11 18.96 -6.44
C ASP A 554 -2.65 19.19 -6.43
N GLY A 555 -3.41 18.41 -7.21
CA GLY A 555 -4.86 18.57 -7.34
C GLY A 555 -5.31 19.73 -8.24
N SER A 556 -4.38 20.37 -8.95
CA SER A 556 -4.65 21.53 -9.81
C SER A 556 -5.31 21.16 -11.14
N GLU A 557 -5.98 22.14 -11.74
CA GLU A 557 -6.45 22.11 -13.13
C GLU A 557 -5.38 22.62 -14.11
N ALA A 558 -4.21 23.03 -13.62
CA ALA A 558 -3.11 23.49 -14.46
C ALA A 558 -2.49 22.35 -15.27
N LEU A 559 -2.18 22.65 -16.54
CA LEU A 559 -1.47 21.74 -17.44
C LEU A 559 -0.06 21.46 -16.92
N HIS A 560 0.39 20.22 -17.06
CA HIS A 560 1.71 19.78 -16.62
C HIS A 560 2.47 19.15 -17.80
N TYR A 561 3.62 19.74 -18.15
CA TYR A 561 4.45 19.32 -19.27
C TYR A 561 5.59 18.43 -18.80
N PRO A 562 5.93 17.36 -19.54
CA PRO A 562 5.53 17.10 -20.92
C PRO A 562 4.17 16.41 -21.13
N GLY A 563 3.49 15.92 -20.08
CA GLY A 563 2.22 15.17 -20.23
C GLY A 563 1.08 15.91 -20.94
N ALA A 564 1.13 17.24 -20.96
CA ALA A 564 0.19 18.09 -21.69
C ALA A 564 0.51 18.29 -23.19
N TYR A 565 1.61 17.76 -23.72
CA TYR A 565 1.83 17.75 -25.17
C TYR A 565 0.96 16.68 -25.84
N GLU A 566 0.30 17.05 -26.93
CA GLU A 566 -0.54 16.16 -27.77
C GLU A 566 0.21 14.91 -28.27
N GLU A 567 1.51 15.06 -28.44
CA GLU A 567 2.45 14.04 -28.82
C GLU A 567 2.80 13.05 -27.69
N THR A 568 2.25 13.20 -26.49
CA THR A 568 2.49 12.28 -25.37
C THR A 568 1.22 11.56 -24.93
N ILE A 569 1.38 10.48 -24.18
CA ILE A 569 0.30 9.88 -23.39
C ILE A 569 0.42 10.40 -21.96
N GLY A 570 -0.42 11.37 -21.59
CA GLY A 570 -0.51 11.90 -20.22
C GLY A 570 -1.29 10.97 -19.30
N VAL A 571 -0.68 10.61 -18.16
CA VAL A 571 -1.23 9.63 -17.21
C VAL A 571 -1.58 10.27 -15.87
N GLY A 572 -2.87 10.29 -15.54
CA GLY A 572 -3.38 10.57 -14.20
C GLY A 572 -3.41 9.30 -13.33
N PHE A 573 -3.89 9.38 -12.08
CA PHE A 573 -3.83 8.23 -11.19
C PHE A 573 -5.03 7.99 -10.28
N THR A 574 -5.25 6.71 -10.00
CA THR A 574 -6.31 6.21 -9.13
C THR A 574 -5.78 5.61 -7.83
N THR A 575 -6.67 5.53 -6.86
CA THR A 575 -6.47 4.75 -5.62
C THR A 575 -6.87 3.28 -5.81
N LEU A 576 -6.63 2.46 -4.78
CA LEU A 576 -7.14 1.09 -4.66
C LEU A 576 -8.65 0.98 -4.95
N PHE A 577 -9.42 2.03 -4.63
CA PHE A 577 -10.88 2.05 -4.78
C PHE A 577 -11.35 2.56 -6.16
N LYS A 578 -10.44 2.69 -7.13
CA LYS A 578 -10.71 3.26 -8.47
C LYS A 578 -11.27 4.68 -8.43
N THR A 579 -10.96 5.44 -7.38
CA THR A 579 -11.27 6.86 -7.30
C THR A 579 -10.03 7.66 -7.67
N ALA A 580 -10.20 8.83 -8.29
CA ALA A 580 -9.12 9.79 -8.43
C ALA A 580 -8.62 10.21 -7.04
N SER A 581 -7.30 10.31 -6.88
CA SER A 581 -6.71 10.83 -5.65
C SER A 581 -7.01 12.32 -5.51
N THR A 582 -7.15 12.83 -4.28
CA THR A 582 -7.43 14.26 -4.02
C THR A 582 -6.31 15.20 -4.48
N PHE A 583 -5.12 14.67 -4.74
CA PHE A 583 -3.98 15.42 -5.26
C PHE A 583 -3.60 15.03 -6.70
N SER A 584 -4.40 14.20 -7.38
CA SER A 584 -4.25 14.04 -8.83
C SER A 584 -4.73 15.31 -9.52
N HIS A 585 -4.02 15.79 -10.53
CA HIS A 585 -4.53 16.89 -11.35
C HIS A 585 -5.85 16.49 -12.03
N HIS A 586 -6.62 17.50 -12.44
CA HIS A 586 -7.89 17.33 -13.13
C HIS A 586 -7.97 18.31 -14.31
N ASN A 587 -7.44 17.91 -15.48
CA ASN A 587 -7.37 18.76 -16.66
C ASN A 587 -7.36 17.93 -17.97
N GLU A 588 -7.40 18.61 -19.11
CA GLU A 588 -7.49 18.01 -20.44
C GLU A 588 -6.26 17.21 -20.89
N SER A 589 -5.12 17.29 -20.17
CA SER A 589 -3.93 16.50 -20.50
C SER A 589 -3.98 15.05 -20.02
N ILE A 590 -4.91 14.72 -19.12
CA ILE A 590 -5.08 13.35 -18.65
C ILE A 590 -5.74 12.55 -19.76
N PHE A 591 -4.96 11.67 -20.40
CA PHE A 591 -5.43 10.80 -21.46
C PHE A 591 -6.01 9.50 -20.90
N VAL A 592 -5.36 8.93 -19.89
CA VAL A 592 -5.76 7.69 -19.21
C VAL A 592 -5.33 7.76 -17.75
N THR A 593 -5.94 6.96 -16.88
CA THR A 593 -5.49 6.78 -15.51
C THR A 593 -4.96 5.38 -15.24
N ALA A 594 -4.02 5.27 -14.31
CA ALA A 594 -3.50 3.98 -13.83
C ALA A 594 -3.33 4.01 -12.29
N PRO A 595 -3.11 2.87 -11.62
CA PRO A 595 -2.84 2.86 -10.20
C PRO A 595 -1.66 3.76 -9.84
N GLY A 596 -1.81 4.61 -8.82
CA GLY A 596 -0.72 5.49 -8.40
C GLY A 596 -0.85 6.05 -7.00
N SER A 597 -1.65 5.47 -6.10
CA SER A 597 -1.72 5.89 -4.69
C SER A 597 -1.43 4.71 -3.77
N GLY A 598 -0.27 4.72 -3.10
CA GLY A 598 0.16 3.60 -2.27
C GLY A 598 0.53 2.37 -3.11
N VAL A 599 1.19 2.58 -4.24
CA VAL A 599 1.75 1.51 -5.06
C VAL A 599 3.11 1.09 -4.52
N VAL A 600 3.49 -0.17 -4.71
CA VAL A 600 4.75 -0.74 -4.25
C VAL A 600 5.70 -0.99 -5.43
N SER A 601 6.99 -0.70 -5.27
CA SER A 601 8.02 -1.01 -6.26
C SER A 601 9.43 -1.03 -5.64
N LEU A 602 10.45 -1.29 -6.45
CA LEU A 602 11.84 -1.46 -6.03
C LEU A 602 12.41 -0.21 -5.35
N GLY A 603 13.15 -0.44 -4.25
CA GLY A 603 14.13 0.48 -3.68
C GLY A 603 15.49 0.36 -4.35
N THR A 604 16.49 1.14 -3.92
CA THR A 604 17.84 1.12 -4.52
C THR A 604 18.72 -0.01 -4.00
N MET A 605 18.28 -0.72 -2.96
CA MET A 605 19.03 -1.81 -2.35
C MET A 605 18.42 -3.18 -2.70
N PRO A 606 19.22 -4.27 -2.65
CA PRO A 606 18.71 -5.61 -2.87
C PRO A 606 17.52 -5.91 -1.97
N PHE A 607 16.47 -6.54 -2.51
CA PHE A 607 15.29 -7.00 -1.76
C PHE A 607 14.44 -5.89 -1.10
N VAL A 608 14.83 -4.62 -1.21
CA VAL A 608 14.06 -3.51 -0.64
C VAL A 608 12.96 -3.09 -1.61
N VAL A 609 11.75 -2.89 -1.08
CA VAL A 609 10.65 -2.24 -1.80
C VAL A 609 10.21 -0.99 -1.06
N ARG A 610 9.73 -0.01 -1.82
CA ARG A 610 9.19 1.26 -1.33
C ARG A 610 7.71 1.33 -1.66
N ILE A 611 6.97 2.14 -0.90
CA ILE A 611 5.58 2.48 -1.19
C ILE A 611 5.50 3.98 -1.49
N SER A 612 4.82 4.36 -2.56
CA SER A 612 4.70 5.77 -2.97
C SER A 612 3.42 6.06 -3.74
N GLY A 613 3.18 7.33 -4.07
CA GLY A 613 2.00 7.74 -4.82
C GLY A 613 2.15 9.06 -5.55
N GLY A 614 1.44 9.19 -6.68
CA GLY A 614 1.48 10.26 -7.66
C GLY A 614 1.36 9.74 -9.09
N SER A 615 1.09 10.64 -10.03
CA SER A 615 1.05 10.39 -11.48
C SER A 615 2.39 9.87 -12.03
N SER A 616 3.51 10.27 -11.39
CA SER A 616 4.85 9.73 -11.66
C SER A 616 4.93 8.22 -11.49
N TYR A 617 4.16 7.66 -10.56
CA TYR A 617 4.10 6.23 -10.29
C TYR A 617 3.01 5.50 -11.09
N ALA A 618 2.06 6.24 -11.69
CA ALA A 618 1.04 5.69 -12.57
C ALA A 618 1.50 5.54 -14.03
N ALA A 619 2.25 6.52 -14.53
CA ALA A 619 2.87 6.50 -15.86
C ALA A 619 3.58 5.17 -16.22
N PRO A 620 4.44 4.58 -15.35
CA PRO A 620 5.12 3.33 -15.68
C PRO A 620 4.20 2.12 -15.93
N PHE A 621 2.98 2.08 -15.40
CA PHE A 621 2.03 1.01 -15.76
C PHE A 621 1.61 1.08 -17.22
N VAL A 622 1.36 2.30 -17.71
CA VAL A 622 1.00 2.56 -19.11
C VAL A 622 2.20 2.34 -20.01
N THR A 623 3.40 2.73 -19.57
CA THR A 623 4.68 2.41 -20.25
C THR A 623 4.87 0.90 -20.41
N GLY A 624 4.63 0.13 -19.34
CA GLY A 624 4.70 -1.32 -19.38
C GLY A 624 3.73 -1.93 -20.39
N LEU A 625 2.48 -1.46 -20.44
CA LEU A 625 1.53 -1.90 -21.48
C LEU A 625 2.02 -1.55 -22.89
N ALA A 626 2.54 -0.34 -23.11
CA ALA A 626 3.09 0.05 -24.40
C ALA A 626 4.21 -0.90 -24.84
N ALA A 627 5.08 -1.32 -23.91
CA ALA A 627 6.12 -2.29 -24.17
C ALA A 627 5.58 -3.68 -24.50
N LEU A 628 4.57 -4.18 -23.78
CA LEU A 628 3.90 -5.44 -24.11
C LEU A 628 3.31 -5.42 -25.53
N LEU A 629 2.67 -4.31 -25.92
CA LEU A 629 2.07 -4.20 -27.25
C LEU A 629 3.12 -4.01 -28.36
N LYS A 630 4.19 -3.26 -28.11
CA LYS A 630 5.33 -3.11 -29.06
C LYS A 630 6.04 -4.43 -29.34
N GLU A 631 6.08 -5.37 -28.39
CA GLU A 631 6.61 -6.73 -28.64
C GLU A 631 5.85 -7.42 -29.78
N LYS A 632 4.51 -7.29 -29.80
CA LYS A 632 3.64 -7.92 -30.80
C LYS A 632 3.45 -7.05 -32.05
N TYR A 633 3.48 -5.73 -31.89
CA TYR A 633 3.23 -4.71 -32.90
C TYR A 633 4.38 -3.69 -32.95
N PRO A 634 5.56 -4.04 -33.50
CA PRO A 634 6.76 -3.19 -33.44
C PRO A 634 6.56 -1.81 -34.08
N ASP A 635 5.77 -1.74 -35.16
CA ASP A 635 5.49 -0.51 -35.90
C ASP A 635 4.35 0.33 -35.29
N MET A 636 3.76 -0.07 -34.16
CA MET A 636 2.68 0.65 -33.49
C MET A 636 3.11 2.08 -33.16
N THR A 637 2.36 3.07 -33.66
CA THR A 637 2.62 4.49 -33.38
C THR A 637 1.96 4.93 -32.07
N LYS A 638 2.31 6.14 -31.59
CA LYS A 638 1.63 6.76 -30.45
C LYS A 638 0.12 6.90 -30.68
N ASP A 639 -0.30 7.25 -31.90
CA ASP A 639 -1.72 7.43 -32.21
C ASP A 639 -2.46 6.09 -32.24
N ASP A 640 -1.84 5.03 -32.75
CA ASP A 640 -2.41 3.67 -32.67
C ASP A 640 -2.60 3.24 -31.21
N PHE A 641 -1.59 3.47 -30.38
CA PHE A 641 -1.64 3.16 -28.95
C PHE A 641 -2.71 3.98 -28.22
N ALA A 642 -2.84 5.27 -28.55
CA ALA A 642 -3.88 6.13 -28.02
C ALA A 642 -5.28 5.60 -28.35
N GLU A 643 -5.53 5.19 -29.60
CA GLU A 643 -6.82 4.60 -29.99
C GLU A 643 -7.11 3.29 -29.26
N ILE A 644 -6.10 2.42 -29.09
CA ILE A 644 -6.24 1.18 -28.32
C ILE A 644 -6.65 1.48 -26.87
N LEU A 645 -6.02 2.48 -26.23
CA LEU A 645 -6.37 2.90 -24.87
C LEU A 645 -7.80 3.46 -24.79
N LYS A 646 -8.23 4.31 -25.74
CA LYS A 646 -9.62 4.85 -25.79
C LYS A 646 -10.67 3.75 -25.82
N MET A 647 -10.40 2.68 -26.56
CA MET A 647 -11.34 1.58 -26.74
C MET A 647 -11.38 0.61 -25.56
N SER A 648 -10.27 0.47 -24.84
CA SER A 648 -10.04 -0.61 -23.87
C SER A 648 -10.07 -0.19 -22.40
N SER A 649 -9.93 1.10 -22.12
CA SER A 649 -9.95 1.63 -20.76
C SER A 649 -11.32 1.43 -20.10
N GLU A 650 -11.30 1.15 -18.80
CA GLU A 650 -12.52 1.11 -17.99
C GLU A 650 -12.97 2.54 -17.73
N ASP A 651 -14.01 2.99 -18.42
CA ASP A 651 -14.63 4.29 -18.23
C ASP A 651 -15.04 4.48 -16.75
N LEU A 652 -14.47 5.52 -16.12
CA LEU A 652 -14.73 5.98 -14.76
C LEU A 652 -15.17 7.44 -14.82
N GLY A 653 -16.04 7.85 -13.91
CA GLY A 653 -16.53 9.24 -13.88
C GLY A 653 -17.71 9.47 -14.82
N GLU A 654 -17.63 10.55 -15.60
CA GLU A 654 -18.64 10.86 -16.62
C GLU A 654 -18.44 9.96 -17.83
N SER A 655 -19.53 9.58 -18.52
CA SER A 655 -19.42 8.68 -19.67
C SER A 655 -18.57 9.31 -20.78
N GLY A 656 -17.62 8.55 -21.30
CA GLY A 656 -16.68 9.01 -22.33
C GLY A 656 -15.43 9.65 -21.73
N TYR A 657 -14.92 10.69 -22.40
CA TYR A 657 -13.75 11.42 -21.92
C TYR A 657 -14.15 12.42 -20.83
N ASP A 658 -13.42 12.43 -19.71
CA ASP A 658 -13.49 13.49 -18.72
C ASP A 658 -12.10 13.94 -18.24
N THR A 659 -12.00 15.12 -17.65
CA THR A 659 -10.73 15.71 -17.21
C THR A 659 -10.17 15.08 -15.91
N THR A 660 -10.91 14.17 -15.28
CA THR A 660 -10.50 13.49 -14.04
C THR A 660 -9.85 12.14 -14.32
N TYR A 661 -10.44 11.35 -15.22
CA TYR A 661 -10.03 9.99 -15.54
C TYR A 661 -9.52 9.84 -16.99
N GLY A 662 -9.60 10.89 -17.81
CA GLY A 662 -9.32 10.80 -19.24
C GLY A 662 -10.32 9.86 -19.91
N TRP A 663 -9.83 8.88 -20.65
CA TRP A 663 -10.65 7.79 -21.22
C TRP A 663 -10.94 6.66 -20.23
N GLY A 664 -10.47 6.76 -18.98
CA GLY A 664 -10.75 5.80 -17.91
C GLY A 664 -9.50 5.16 -17.32
N LEU A 665 -9.70 4.07 -16.59
CA LEU A 665 -8.66 3.29 -15.94
C LEU A 665 -8.04 2.25 -16.89
N LEU A 666 -6.72 2.15 -16.90
CA LEU A 666 -5.93 1.16 -17.63
C LEU A 666 -6.40 -0.28 -17.35
N ARG A 667 -6.62 -1.05 -18.41
CA ARG A 667 -7.00 -2.47 -18.37
C ARG A 667 -6.18 -3.27 -19.37
N VAL A 668 -5.15 -3.97 -18.88
CA VAL A 668 -4.15 -4.63 -19.74
C VAL A 668 -4.74 -5.73 -20.64
N PRO A 669 -5.57 -6.67 -20.14
CA PRO A 669 -6.15 -7.71 -21.00
C PRO A 669 -7.03 -7.12 -22.10
N GLN A 670 -7.82 -6.10 -21.77
CA GLN A 670 -8.68 -5.39 -22.70
C GLN A 670 -7.86 -4.67 -23.77
N ALA A 671 -6.74 -4.05 -23.41
CA ALA A 671 -5.87 -3.36 -24.35
C ALA A 671 -5.18 -4.33 -25.33
N ILE A 672 -4.70 -5.48 -24.84
CA ILE A 672 -4.12 -6.53 -25.71
C ILE A 672 -5.18 -7.03 -26.71
N ALA A 673 -6.40 -7.31 -26.24
CA ALA A 673 -7.49 -7.74 -27.12
C ALA A 673 -7.90 -6.64 -28.12
N ALA A 674 -7.94 -5.39 -27.69
CA ALA A 674 -8.24 -4.25 -28.55
C ALA A 674 -7.18 -4.06 -29.64
N ALA A 675 -5.89 -4.24 -29.32
CA ALA A 675 -4.80 -4.19 -30.28
C ALA A 675 -4.93 -5.27 -31.37
N ASP A 676 -5.29 -6.50 -31.00
CA ASP A 676 -5.49 -7.60 -31.95
C ASP A 676 -6.60 -7.31 -32.97
N VAL A 677 -7.68 -6.67 -32.51
CA VAL A 677 -8.76 -6.19 -33.39
C VAL A 677 -8.30 -4.99 -34.21
N TYR A 678 -7.57 -4.05 -33.60
CA TYR A 678 -7.12 -2.82 -34.24
C TYR A 678 -6.20 -3.06 -35.44
N PHE A 679 -5.31 -4.06 -35.33
CA PHE A 679 -4.35 -4.47 -36.37
C PHE A 679 -4.82 -5.61 -37.27
N GLY A 680 -6.05 -6.11 -37.10
CA GLY A 680 -6.65 -7.11 -38.00
C GLY A 680 -6.08 -8.53 -37.87
N ASN A 681 -5.49 -8.88 -36.72
CA ASN A 681 -4.90 -10.19 -36.46
C ASN A 681 -5.89 -11.19 -35.82
N ALA A 682 -7.16 -10.81 -35.69
CA ALA A 682 -8.24 -11.72 -35.33
C ALA A 682 -8.64 -12.58 -36.55
N ASP A 683 -8.80 -13.90 -36.38
CA ASP A 683 -9.17 -14.84 -37.45
C ASP A 683 -10.40 -14.36 -38.26
N PRO A 684 -10.26 -14.08 -39.57
CA PRO A 684 -11.34 -13.56 -40.41
C PRO A 684 -12.56 -14.46 -40.53
N SER A 685 -12.40 -15.77 -40.37
CA SER A 685 -13.49 -16.76 -40.50
C SER A 685 -14.47 -16.72 -39.32
N HIS A 686 -14.13 -16.00 -38.25
CA HIS A 686 -14.94 -15.80 -37.06
C HIS A 686 -15.43 -14.34 -36.89
N LEU A 687 -15.13 -13.43 -37.82
CA LEU A 687 -15.48 -12.00 -37.71
C LEU A 687 -16.96 -11.74 -38.05
N ASN A 688 -17.80 -11.92 -37.03
CA ASN A 688 -19.15 -11.38 -36.97
C ASN A 688 -19.20 -10.28 -35.89
N GLY A 689 -19.76 -9.11 -36.21
CA GLY A 689 -19.85 -7.98 -35.27
C GLY A 689 -18.98 -6.79 -35.65
N VAL A 690 -18.75 -5.88 -34.71
CA VAL A 690 -18.06 -4.60 -34.94
C VAL A 690 -16.55 -4.80 -34.86
N VAL A 691 -15.85 -4.62 -35.99
CA VAL A 691 -14.43 -4.96 -36.20
C VAL A 691 -13.72 -3.84 -36.98
N ARG A 692 -12.42 -3.66 -36.78
CA ARG A 692 -11.62 -2.67 -37.53
C ARG A 692 -10.93 -3.31 -38.73
N ASN A 693 -10.89 -2.59 -39.85
CA ASN A 693 -10.01 -2.88 -40.99
C ASN A 693 -9.23 -1.61 -41.40
N GLY A 694 -8.40 -1.70 -42.43
CA GLY A 694 -7.59 -0.57 -42.92
C GLY A 694 -8.37 0.66 -43.41
N LEU A 695 -9.72 0.61 -43.46
CA LEU A 695 -10.60 1.71 -43.87
C LEU A 695 -11.46 2.26 -42.71
N GLY A 696 -11.29 1.73 -41.50
CA GLY A 696 -12.00 2.16 -40.30
C GLY A 696 -12.70 1.02 -39.56
N TRP A 697 -13.66 1.37 -38.71
CA TRP A 697 -14.47 0.41 -37.95
C TRP A 697 -15.74 0.07 -38.70
N TRP A 698 -16.00 -1.22 -38.89
CA TRP A 698 -17.11 -1.72 -39.70
C TRP A 698 -17.86 -2.86 -39.01
N LEU A 699 -19.15 -2.98 -39.29
CA LEU A 699 -19.91 -4.18 -39.00
C LEU A 699 -19.58 -5.23 -40.06
N MET A 700 -19.00 -6.35 -39.59
CA MET A 700 -18.71 -7.52 -40.42
C MET A 700 -19.80 -8.58 -40.20
N LYS A 701 -20.24 -9.19 -41.30
CA LYS A 701 -21.17 -10.33 -41.31
C LYS A 701 -20.68 -11.35 -42.33
N ASP A 702 -20.44 -12.57 -41.88
CA ASP A 702 -19.90 -13.68 -42.67
C ASP A 702 -18.58 -13.31 -43.40
N GLY A 703 -17.74 -12.52 -42.73
CA GLY A 703 -16.45 -12.08 -43.27
C GLY A 703 -16.52 -10.92 -44.27
N LEU A 704 -17.69 -10.32 -44.51
CA LEU A 704 -17.89 -9.17 -45.40
C LEU A 704 -18.41 -7.94 -44.63
N VAL A 705 -18.12 -6.74 -45.12
CA VAL A 705 -18.71 -5.50 -44.58
C VAL A 705 -20.19 -5.45 -44.91
N ASP A 706 -21.04 -5.33 -43.89
CA ASP A 706 -22.47 -5.11 -44.05
C ASP A 706 -22.77 -3.61 -44.22
N LEU A 707 -22.67 -3.12 -45.46
CA LEU A 707 -22.95 -1.70 -45.80
C LEU A 707 -24.42 -1.30 -45.60
N HIS A 708 -25.31 -2.25 -45.31
CA HIS A 708 -26.72 -1.96 -45.05
C HIS A 708 -27.01 -1.80 -43.56
N ALA A 709 -26.02 -2.05 -42.71
CA ALA A 709 -26.19 -2.03 -41.27
C ALA A 709 -26.32 -0.60 -40.72
N ASN A 710 -27.54 -0.27 -40.30
CA ASN A 710 -27.90 0.99 -39.67
C ASN A 710 -28.59 0.72 -38.32
N GLY A 711 -27.84 0.75 -37.23
CA GLY A 711 -28.34 0.30 -35.92
C GLY A 711 -27.25 0.19 -34.85
N ILE A 712 -27.56 -0.48 -33.75
CA ILE A 712 -26.62 -0.73 -32.66
C ILE A 712 -26.22 -2.21 -32.64
N TYR A 713 -24.91 -2.47 -32.64
CA TYR A 713 -24.32 -3.80 -32.72
C TYR A 713 -23.30 -4.01 -31.60
N GLN A 714 -23.21 -5.24 -31.10
CA GLN A 714 -22.32 -5.56 -29.98
C GLN A 714 -20.98 -6.13 -30.47
N ASN A 715 -19.91 -5.82 -29.73
CA ASN A 715 -18.67 -6.59 -29.68
C ASN A 715 -18.23 -6.76 -28.20
N PRO A 716 -17.11 -7.44 -27.91
CA PRO A 716 -16.63 -7.62 -26.52
C PRO A 716 -16.36 -6.31 -25.76
N PHE A 717 -16.25 -5.17 -26.45
CA PHE A 717 -15.88 -3.86 -25.88
C PHE A 717 -17.08 -2.91 -25.69
N GLY A 718 -18.28 -3.33 -26.11
CA GLY A 718 -19.50 -2.56 -25.91
C GLY A 718 -20.49 -2.69 -27.06
N TRP A 719 -21.52 -1.86 -27.02
CA TRP A 719 -22.51 -1.74 -28.08
C TRP A 719 -22.23 -0.45 -28.85
N TRP A 720 -22.17 -0.56 -30.17
CA TRP A 720 -21.71 0.51 -31.06
C TRP A 720 -22.76 0.81 -32.11
N LYS A 721 -22.92 2.09 -32.40
CA LYS A 721 -23.81 2.59 -33.43
C LYS A 721 -23.09 2.58 -34.78
N ALA A 722 -23.66 1.88 -35.75
CA ALA A 722 -23.19 1.85 -37.13
C ALA A 722 -24.12 2.67 -38.05
N SER A 723 -23.51 3.40 -38.98
CA SER A 723 -24.13 4.05 -40.14
C SER A 723 -23.57 3.43 -41.40
N ASP A 724 -24.42 2.83 -42.24
CA ASP A 724 -24.01 2.17 -43.49
C ASP A 724 -22.84 1.21 -43.29
N GLY A 725 -22.91 0.43 -42.21
CA GLY A 725 -21.88 -0.51 -41.80
C GLY A 725 -20.70 0.12 -41.07
N LYS A 726 -20.53 1.44 -41.01
CA LYS A 726 -19.36 2.09 -40.39
C LYS A 726 -19.64 2.60 -38.98
N ILE A 727 -18.70 2.43 -38.06
CA ILE A 727 -18.68 3.16 -36.77
C ILE A 727 -17.88 4.45 -36.96
N THR A 728 -18.53 5.60 -36.77
CA THR A 728 -17.95 6.91 -37.09
C THR A 728 -17.40 7.67 -35.88
N PHE A 729 -17.69 7.20 -34.66
CA PHE A 729 -17.24 7.76 -33.37
C PHE A 729 -17.67 9.19 -33.06
N ASP A 730 -18.60 9.76 -33.82
CA ASP A 730 -19.13 11.11 -33.65
C ASP A 730 -20.64 11.12 -33.37
N GLU A 731 -21.32 9.99 -33.52
CA GLU A 731 -22.77 9.93 -33.41
C GLU A 731 -23.27 9.92 -31.98
N THR A 732 -24.11 10.91 -31.67
CA THR A 732 -24.64 11.13 -30.33
C THR A 732 -26.15 11.35 -30.40
N GLY A 733 -26.93 10.57 -29.66
CA GLY A 733 -28.39 10.64 -29.71
C GLY A 733 -29.07 9.43 -29.08
N ILE A 734 -30.31 9.16 -29.48
CA ILE A 734 -31.01 7.91 -29.18
C ILE A 734 -31.20 7.13 -30.47
N PHE A 735 -30.65 5.92 -30.51
CA PHE A 735 -30.72 5.01 -31.65
C PHE A 735 -31.33 3.68 -31.23
N GLN A 736 -31.77 2.89 -32.21
CA GLN A 736 -32.51 1.65 -31.95
C GLN A 736 -31.75 0.42 -32.44
N ASN A 737 -31.95 -0.69 -31.73
CA ASN A 737 -31.76 -2.04 -32.24
C ASN A 737 -32.97 -2.90 -31.87
N GLU A 738 -32.89 -4.20 -32.17
CA GLU A 738 -33.91 -5.20 -31.83
C GLU A 738 -34.26 -5.22 -30.33
N ASN A 739 -33.33 -4.82 -29.46
CA ASN A 739 -33.50 -4.83 -28.01
C ASN A 739 -34.10 -3.53 -27.45
N GLY A 740 -34.30 -2.50 -28.26
CA GLY A 740 -34.94 -1.25 -27.87
C GLY A 740 -34.16 0.00 -28.30
N TRP A 741 -34.49 1.14 -27.69
CA TRP A 741 -33.86 2.43 -27.97
C TRP A 741 -32.86 2.76 -26.87
N TRP A 742 -31.65 3.13 -27.27
CA TRP A 742 -30.51 3.32 -26.39
C TRP A 742 -29.90 4.69 -26.60
N ARG A 743 -29.45 5.29 -25.50
CA ARG A 743 -28.57 6.46 -25.53
C ARG A 743 -27.22 6.04 -26.07
N VAL A 744 -26.78 6.73 -27.11
CA VAL A 744 -25.44 6.61 -27.72
C VAL A 744 -24.72 7.95 -27.58
N GLU A 745 -23.44 7.87 -27.28
CA GLU A 745 -22.47 8.97 -27.15
C GLU A 745 -21.20 8.56 -27.90
N ASN A 746 -20.75 9.40 -28.85
CA ASN A 746 -19.57 9.10 -29.70
C ASN A 746 -19.61 7.70 -30.33
N SER A 747 -20.77 7.34 -30.87
CA SER A 747 -21.10 6.03 -31.45
C SER A 747 -21.06 4.84 -30.48
N LYS A 748 -20.89 5.02 -29.17
CA LYS A 748 -20.97 3.94 -28.16
C LYS A 748 -22.23 4.07 -27.32
N VAL A 749 -22.89 2.97 -26.99
CA VAL A 749 -24.03 2.97 -26.05
C VAL A 749 -23.55 3.31 -24.65
N ASP A 750 -24.18 4.32 -24.05
CA ASP A 750 -23.98 4.69 -22.65
C ASP A 750 -25.03 3.98 -21.78
N PHE A 751 -24.62 2.89 -21.12
CA PHE A 751 -25.48 2.14 -20.19
C PHE A 751 -25.69 2.82 -18.83
N ARG A 752 -25.03 3.95 -18.57
CA ARG A 752 -25.16 4.74 -17.34
C ARG A 752 -26.09 5.95 -17.55
N ALA A 753 -26.47 6.27 -18.79
CA ALA A 753 -27.34 7.39 -19.13
C ALA A 753 -28.72 7.32 -18.47
N ASN A 754 -28.93 8.21 -17.50
CA ASN A 754 -30.17 8.39 -16.75
C ASN A 754 -30.63 9.85 -16.87
N GLY A 755 -31.49 10.15 -17.85
CA GLY A 755 -31.88 11.52 -18.13
C GLY A 755 -32.87 11.62 -19.29
N ILE A 756 -32.95 12.80 -19.91
CA ILE A 756 -33.73 13.03 -21.13
C ILE A 756 -32.78 13.39 -22.27
N TYR A 757 -32.82 12.61 -23.36
CA TYR A 757 -31.98 12.79 -24.54
C TYR A 757 -32.84 12.83 -25.80
N GLN A 758 -32.30 13.40 -26.89
CA GLN A 758 -33.06 13.68 -28.10
C GLN A 758 -32.70 12.75 -29.27
N ASN A 759 -33.70 12.51 -30.12
CA ASN A 759 -33.53 12.01 -31.49
C ASN A 759 -34.54 12.72 -32.41
N PRO A 760 -34.54 12.46 -33.74
CA PRO A 760 -35.47 13.11 -34.67
C PRO A 760 -36.96 12.92 -34.34
N TYR A 761 -37.32 11.92 -33.54
CA TYR A 761 -38.70 11.64 -33.15
C TYR A 761 -39.14 12.32 -31.85
N GLY A 762 -38.22 12.96 -31.12
CA GLY A 762 -38.51 13.73 -29.91
C GLY A 762 -37.48 13.55 -28.80
N TRP A 763 -37.84 13.99 -27.60
CA TRP A 763 -37.01 13.87 -26.40
C TRP A 763 -37.53 12.73 -25.54
N TRP A 764 -36.63 11.84 -25.13
CA TRP A 764 -36.98 10.59 -24.45
C TRP A 764 -36.20 10.41 -23.17
N LYS A 765 -36.89 9.91 -22.15
CA LYS A 765 -36.32 9.55 -20.87
C LYS A 765 -35.67 8.17 -20.95
N THR A 766 -34.42 8.07 -20.51
CA THR A 766 -33.68 6.82 -20.40
C THR A 766 -33.48 6.39 -18.96
N THR A 767 -33.27 5.09 -18.75
CA THR A 767 -32.81 4.50 -17.48
C THR A 767 -31.80 3.42 -17.80
N ASN A 768 -30.62 3.51 -17.19
CA ASN A 768 -29.48 2.66 -17.51
C ASN A 768 -29.24 2.56 -19.03
N GLY A 769 -29.26 3.73 -19.70
CA GLY A 769 -29.06 3.83 -21.15
C GLY A 769 -30.27 3.55 -22.02
N LYS A 770 -31.32 2.88 -21.52
CA LYS A 770 -32.46 2.43 -22.33
C LYS A 770 -33.69 3.33 -22.20
N VAL A 771 -34.38 3.64 -23.30
CA VAL A 771 -35.71 4.26 -23.27
C VAL A 771 -36.74 3.25 -22.78
N THR A 772 -37.48 3.59 -21.73
CA THR A 772 -38.40 2.65 -21.08
C THR A 772 -39.77 2.55 -21.74
N PHE A 773 -40.25 3.60 -22.43
CA PHE A 773 -41.56 3.67 -23.12
C PHE A 773 -42.83 3.56 -22.25
N HIS A 774 -42.74 3.48 -20.92
CA HIS A 774 -43.90 3.33 -20.05
C HIS A 774 -43.88 4.26 -18.83
N GLU A 775 -42.98 5.25 -18.79
CA GLU A 775 -42.85 6.13 -17.63
C GLU A 775 -43.54 7.48 -17.80
N ASN A 776 -44.36 7.83 -16.82
CA ASN A 776 -45.01 9.13 -16.73
C ASN A 776 -44.45 9.90 -15.53
N GLY A 777 -44.04 11.15 -15.71
CA GLY A 777 -43.51 11.93 -14.59
C GLY A 777 -42.69 13.13 -15.02
N VAL A 778 -42.09 13.81 -14.04
CA VAL A 778 -41.20 14.96 -14.27
C VAL A 778 -39.74 14.53 -14.13
N PHE A 779 -38.97 14.63 -15.21
CA PHE A 779 -37.56 14.24 -15.28
C PHE A 779 -36.69 15.42 -15.72
N GLN A 780 -35.39 15.37 -15.43
CA GLN A 780 -34.48 16.48 -15.67
C GLN A 780 -33.44 16.17 -16.76
N ASN A 781 -33.03 17.20 -17.48
CA ASN A 781 -31.79 17.27 -18.25
C ASN A 781 -31.13 18.65 -18.05
N ALA A 782 -30.04 18.91 -18.76
CA ALA A 782 -29.29 20.18 -18.67
C ALA A 782 -30.15 21.44 -18.94
N PHE A 783 -31.27 21.30 -19.66
CA PHE A 783 -32.15 22.42 -20.04
C PHE A 783 -33.32 22.65 -19.08
N GLY A 784 -33.50 21.78 -18.08
CA GLY A 784 -34.52 21.92 -17.04
C GLY A 784 -35.32 20.65 -16.80
N TRP A 785 -36.49 20.81 -16.16
CA TRP A 785 -37.36 19.70 -15.78
C TRP A 785 -38.56 19.63 -16.73
N TRP A 786 -38.83 18.44 -17.24
CA TRP A 786 -39.79 18.22 -18.31
C TRP A 786 -40.78 17.13 -17.91
N TYR A 787 -42.04 17.34 -18.27
CA TYR A 787 -43.06 16.31 -18.16
C TYR A 787 -42.92 15.32 -19.31
N CYS A 788 -42.73 14.05 -18.97
CA CYS A 788 -42.73 12.94 -19.89
C CYS A 788 -44.03 12.14 -19.76
N ARG A 789 -44.64 11.81 -20.90
CA ARG A 789 -45.72 10.83 -21.03
C ARG A 789 -45.21 9.63 -21.84
N ASN A 790 -45.31 8.42 -21.29
CA ASN A 790 -44.76 7.19 -21.88
C ASN A 790 -43.28 7.33 -22.27
N SER A 791 -42.50 7.90 -21.36
CA SER A 791 -41.08 8.24 -21.48
C SER A 791 -40.74 9.28 -22.55
N LYS A 792 -41.72 9.89 -23.24
CA LYS A 792 -41.50 10.95 -24.21
C LYS A 792 -41.88 12.31 -23.62
N VAL A 793 -41.07 13.34 -23.83
CA VAL A 793 -41.44 14.71 -23.42
C VAL A 793 -42.69 15.17 -24.19
N ASP A 794 -43.70 15.61 -23.45
CA ASP A 794 -44.93 16.17 -24.00
C ASP A 794 -44.86 17.70 -23.97
N PHE A 795 -44.33 18.29 -25.04
CA PHE A 795 -44.19 19.75 -25.19
C PHE A 795 -45.54 20.49 -25.22
N GLY A 796 -46.66 19.80 -25.42
CA GLY A 796 -48.00 20.39 -25.40
C GLY A 796 -48.62 20.43 -24.00
N PHE A 797 -48.05 19.72 -23.02
CA PHE A 797 -48.68 19.58 -21.70
C PHE A 797 -48.59 20.88 -20.88
N THR A 798 -49.75 21.36 -20.43
CA THR A 798 -49.86 22.40 -19.40
C THR A 798 -50.79 21.90 -18.31
N GLY A 799 -50.31 21.84 -17.07
CA GLY A 799 -51.04 21.19 -15.98
C GLY A 799 -50.16 20.92 -14.77
N LEU A 800 -50.56 19.95 -13.95
CA LEU A 800 -49.77 19.50 -12.80
C LEU A 800 -49.24 18.09 -13.03
N ALA A 801 -47.95 17.88 -12.77
CA ALA A 801 -47.30 16.57 -12.84
C ALA A 801 -46.31 16.39 -11.69
N SER A 802 -46.04 15.14 -11.31
CA SER A 802 -45.26 14.82 -10.11
C SER A 802 -43.97 14.07 -10.41
N ASN A 803 -43.01 14.20 -9.50
CA ASN A 803 -41.89 13.29 -9.35
C ASN A 803 -41.61 13.07 -7.86
N LYS A 804 -40.52 12.37 -7.53
CA LYS A 804 -40.14 12.08 -6.13
C LYS A 804 -39.94 13.33 -5.25
N TYR A 805 -39.79 14.51 -5.85
CA TYR A 805 -39.59 15.78 -5.13
C TYR A 805 -40.88 16.58 -4.92
N GLY A 806 -42.01 16.14 -5.50
CA GLY A 806 -43.33 16.73 -5.32
C GLY A 806 -44.09 16.94 -6.64
N THR A 807 -45.18 17.69 -6.57
CA THR A 807 -46.02 18.06 -7.72
C THR A 807 -45.66 19.46 -8.20
N TRP A 808 -45.51 19.59 -9.52
CA TRP A 808 -45.00 20.79 -10.18
C TRP A 808 -46.00 21.29 -11.22
N TYR A 809 -46.07 22.61 -11.37
CA TYR A 809 -46.78 23.25 -12.46
C TYR A 809 -45.93 23.21 -13.73
N ILE A 810 -46.51 22.62 -14.76
CA ILE A 810 -45.92 22.44 -16.08
C ILE A 810 -46.60 23.40 -17.04
N ARG A 811 -45.81 24.10 -17.85
CA ARG A 811 -46.25 24.96 -18.94
C ARG A 811 -45.49 24.57 -20.21
N ASN A 812 -46.23 24.19 -21.26
CA ASN A 812 -45.66 23.75 -22.54
C ASN A 812 -44.58 22.67 -22.36
N GLY A 813 -44.88 21.65 -21.54
CA GLY A 813 -44.02 20.51 -21.25
C GLY A 813 -42.91 20.74 -20.23
N LYS A 814 -42.59 21.99 -19.87
CA LYS A 814 -41.51 22.34 -18.93
C LYS A 814 -42.05 22.78 -17.57
N VAL A 815 -41.36 22.43 -16.48
CA VAL A 815 -41.65 23.01 -15.16
C VAL A 815 -41.41 24.51 -15.19
N ASP A 816 -42.44 25.27 -14.83
CA ASP A 816 -42.35 26.73 -14.69
C ASP A 816 -42.11 27.09 -13.22
N PHE A 817 -40.84 27.20 -12.85
CA PHE A 817 -40.40 27.59 -11.51
C PHE A 817 -40.78 29.03 -11.13
N THR A 818 -41.23 29.84 -12.08
CA THR A 818 -41.66 31.22 -11.80
C THR A 818 -43.15 31.29 -11.42
N LYS A 819 -43.91 30.21 -11.62
CA LYS A 819 -45.35 30.20 -11.37
C LYS A 819 -45.65 30.35 -9.88
N ASN A 820 -46.45 31.38 -9.58
CA ASN A 820 -47.05 31.63 -8.28
C ASN A 820 -48.57 31.84 -8.42
N GLY A 821 -49.35 31.47 -7.41
CA GLY A 821 -50.80 31.71 -7.34
C GLY A 821 -51.66 30.44 -7.37
N LYS A 822 -52.99 30.60 -7.47
CA LYS A 822 -53.95 29.48 -7.51
C LYS A 822 -54.05 28.89 -8.93
N VAL A 823 -54.00 27.57 -9.04
CA VAL A 823 -54.19 26.83 -10.30
C VAL A 823 -55.31 25.81 -10.11
N LYS A 824 -56.29 25.79 -11.04
CA LYS A 824 -57.34 24.77 -11.05
C LYS A 824 -56.95 23.63 -12.00
N TYR A 825 -56.90 22.40 -11.51
CA TYR A 825 -56.54 21.22 -12.29
C TYR A 825 -57.37 20.01 -11.80
N ASN A 826 -57.95 19.24 -12.74
CA ASN A 826 -58.87 18.13 -12.44
C ASN A 826 -59.95 18.45 -11.38
N GLY A 827 -60.58 19.62 -11.50
CA GLY A 827 -61.65 20.06 -10.60
C GLY A 827 -61.20 20.55 -9.22
N LYS A 828 -59.92 20.43 -8.85
CA LYS A 828 -59.35 20.91 -7.58
C LYS A 828 -58.52 22.18 -7.77
N THR A 829 -58.47 23.03 -6.75
CA THR A 829 -57.65 24.24 -6.73
C THR A 829 -56.41 24.00 -5.88
N TYR A 830 -55.24 24.19 -6.47
CA TYR A 830 -53.92 24.05 -5.84
C TYR A 830 -53.29 25.43 -5.63
N VAL A 831 -52.50 25.59 -4.58
CA VAL A 831 -51.66 26.78 -4.41
C VAL A 831 -50.28 26.44 -4.94
N VAL A 832 -49.86 27.15 -5.99
CA VAL A 832 -48.54 26.99 -6.59
C VAL A 832 -47.63 28.09 -6.07
N GLN A 833 -46.47 27.72 -5.56
CA GLN A 833 -45.42 28.65 -5.14
C GLN A 833 -44.09 28.20 -5.73
N ASN A 834 -43.42 29.10 -6.45
CA ASN A 834 -42.17 28.82 -7.19
C ASN A 834 -42.25 27.53 -8.03
N GLY A 835 -43.37 27.37 -8.75
CA GLY A 835 -43.65 26.21 -9.58
C GLY A 835 -44.10 24.94 -8.84
N LYS A 836 -44.02 24.87 -7.51
CA LYS A 836 -44.44 23.68 -6.74
C LYS A 836 -45.88 23.81 -6.26
N ALA A 837 -46.73 22.83 -6.59
CA ALA A 837 -48.12 22.78 -6.16
C ALA A 837 -48.25 22.14 -4.77
N ARG A 838 -49.09 22.73 -3.92
CA ARG A 838 -49.48 22.23 -2.59
C ARG A 838 -50.99 22.20 -2.44
#